data_AF-A0A8C0NVD0-F1
#
_entry.id   AF-A0A8C0NVD0-F1
#
_cell.length_a   1.000
_cell.length_b   1.000
_cell.length_c   1.000
_cell.angle_alpha   90.00
_cell.angle_beta   90.00
_cell.angle_gamma   90.00
#
_symmetry.space_group_name_H-M   'P 1'
#
loop_
_entity.id
_entity.type
_entity.pdbx_description
1 polymer ?
#
loop_
_entity_poly.entity_id
_entity_poly.type
_entity_poly.pdbx_seq_one_letter_code
_entity_poly.pdbx_strand_id
1 'polypeptide(L)'
;MWSFNLLLFWGYCGIFIWVMFSLESMAVDVNECADTTTCPAYAKCTDTPDSYYCTCKRGFLSSNGMEQFKGPGVTCIDIDECSQSPPPCGPNSVCRNLLGRYKCSCWPGFSSPTGNDWILGNPGRFICTDINECLSSGVCQEHAECINTSGSYKCRCQVGFIAHNSICKDVDECADPRTCPEHATCHNSPGSYSCVCNVGFESSGGKERLLGSGEICGDIDECLHLCPINATCTNSSGSYFCTCSLGFTPSNGQLSFTDQEVKCRDIDECSQDPSPCGPNSVCTNTLGSYSCSCLEGFRPNAGGSLNFTCKRIPFKCKEDVIPDNEWVQLCQVGAAVEREHGSFCTLMNATFNVLDDACENRNTVVSLKSTVESFASVLEQTSTSNFTKEETSALATVVLESVKSTTLAAFLKPSANVSQTIQTEQLEIESKIIKEECNEENMTFHFKAKGDEMKIGCSTIEESKSTGTTGVAFVSFLGMESFLDESFFQDQQMPLAISQRKVKMNSRVVQGIMTGEKKDGFSDPIIYTLENIEPKQEFERPICVSWDTNVEGGRWTSSGCVVLEASETHTVCSCNQMVNLAIIMAYGELTMGCAIIAGFLHYLYLACFFWMLIEAVMLFLMVRNLKVVNYFSSRHIKMWYLCVFGYGIPGLVVAVSVGVQPQGYGMHNRCWLNTETGFIWSFLGPVCTIIVINSILLTWTLCILRQKLSSVNAEVSKLKDNRLLTCKAFAQLFILGCSWVLGIFQIGSMARIMAYLFTIINSLQGAFIFIIHCLLNRQVQEEYRRCLTRKIKPSSESHTSGILLSSVPSTSKTD
;
A
#
# COMPACT_ATOMS: atom_id res chain seq x y z
N MET A 1 -11.82 9.78 -0.34
CA MET A 1 -12.32 11.18 -0.23
C MET A 1 -11.77 11.97 -1.41
N TRP A 2 -12.21 13.22 -1.65
CA TRP A 2 -11.67 14.14 -2.68
C TRP A 2 -11.77 13.69 -4.16
N SER A 3 -12.87 14.09 -4.81
CA SER A 3 -12.93 14.48 -6.24
C SER A 3 -14.29 15.13 -6.50
N PHE A 4 -14.39 16.42 -6.20
CA PHE A 4 -15.58 17.26 -6.38
C PHE A 4 -15.15 18.67 -6.79
N ASN A 5 -16.04 19.42 -7.44
CA ASN A 5 -15.84 20.80 -7.93
C ASN A 5 -14.86 20.99 -9.10
N LEU A 6 -15.30 20.62 -10.31
CA LEU A 6 -14.95 21.33 -11.53
C LEU A 6 -16.07 21.19 -12.58
N LEU A 7 -17.05 22.13 -12.60
CA LEU A 7 -18.00 22.42 -13.71
C LEU A 7 -19.14 23.39 -13.27
N LEU A 8 -18.82 24.59 -12.78
CA LEU A 8 -19.79 25.66 -12.54
C LEU A 8 -19.20 27.05 -12.91
N PHE A 9 -18.98 27.29 -14.19
CA PHE A 9 -18.82 28.65 -14.73
C PHE A 9 -19.14 28.68 -16.25
N TRP A 10 -19.60 29.85 -16.75
CA TRP A 10 -20.05 30.18 -18.13
C TRP A 10 -21.51 29.85 -18.52
N GLY A 11 -22.17 30.81 -19.21
CA GLY A 11 -23.33 30.56 -20.07
C GLY A 11 -24.62 31.41 -19.84
N TYR A 12 -24.57 32.75 -19.89
CA TYR A 12 -25.78 33.60 -19.76
C TYR A 12 -25.72 34.85 -20.69
N CYS A 13 -26.61 34.97 -21.71
CA CYS A 13 -27.00 36.28 -22.31
C CYS A 13 -28.13 36.24 -23.39
N GLY A 14 -28.90 37.35 -23.52
CA GLY A 14 -29.77 37.75 -24.66
C GLY A 14 -31.31 37.66 -24.46
N ILE A 15 -32.22 38.55 -24.98
CA ILE A 15 -32.17 39.80 -25.84
C ILE A 15 -33.49 40.68 -25.69
N PHE A 16 -33.50 42.04 -25.91
CA PHE A 16 -34.59 43.01 -26.40
C PHE A 16 -34.23 44.55 -26.23
N ILE A 17 -34.91 45.67 -26.68
CA ILE A 17 -35.67 46.11 -27.91
C ILE A 17 -36.09 47.67 -27.95
N TRP A 18 -35.99 48.42 -29.10
CA TRP A 18 -36.66 49.71 -29.63
C TRP A 18 -36.84 51.05 -28.78
N VAL A 19 -37.18 52.30 -29.21
CA VAL A 19 -37.54 53.15 -30.47
C VAL A 19 -36.97 54.65 -30.32
N MET A 20 -37.32 55.85 -30.89
CA MET A 20 -38.41 56.52 -31.71
C MET A 20 -38.00 57.81 -32.59
N PHE A 21 -38.66 59.01 -32.54
CA PHE A 21 -38.65 60.21 -33.51
C PHE A 21 -38.67 61.64 -32.79
N SER A 22 -38.79 62.91 -33.33
CA SER A 22 -39.30 63.61 -34.58
C SER A 22 -38.74 65.08 -34.83
N LEU A 23 -39.36 66.02 -35.63
CA LEU A 23 -38.74 67.27 -36.25
C LEU A 23 -39.64 68.53 -36.66
N GLU A 24 -39.07 69.71 -37.13
CA GLU A 24 -39.50 70.75 -38.20
C GLU A 24 -39.46 72.36 -37.98
N SER A 25 -39.76 73.31 -38.97
CA SER A 25 -39.22 74.77 -39.09
C SER A 25 -40.03 76.07 -39.65
N MET A 26 -39.48 77.05 -40.47
CA MET A 26 -39.60 78.61 -40.43
C MET A 26 -39.68 79.57 -41.74
N ALA A 27 -39.76 80.98 -41.66
CA ALA A 27 -39.71 82.06 -42.77
C ALA A 27 -39.37 83.61 -42.40
N VAL A 28 -39.09 84.61 -43.34
CA VAL A 28 -38.41 86.01 -43.15
C VAL A 28 -38.73 87.23 -44.16
N ASP A 29 -38.21 88.51 -44.01
CA ASP A 29 -38.50 89.86 -44.68
C ASP A 29 -37.28 90.87 -45.10
N VAL A 30 -37.34 92.26 -45.07
CA VAL A 30 -36.63 93.35 -45.89
C VAL A 30 -35.67 94.36 -45.11
N ASN A 31 -34.98 95.37 -45.75
CA ASN A 31 -33.81 96.15 -45.22
C ASN A 31 -33.61 97.69 -45.50
N GLU A 32 -33.19 98.46 -44.47
CA GLU A 32 -32.86 99.91 -44.46
C GLU A 32 -31.39 100.34 -44.19
N CYS A 33 -30.46 99.48 -43.76
CA CYS A 33 -29.13 99.87 -43.23
C CYS A 33 -28.08 100.30 -44.30
N ALA A 34 -28.50 100.95 -45.38
CA ALA A 34 -27.65 101.30 -46.53
C ALA A 34 -26.75 102.53 -46.33
N ASP A 35 -27.08 103.45 -45.40
CA ASP A 35 -26.27 104.65 -45.11
C ASP A 35 -25.28 104.39 -43.96
N THR A 36 -23.99 104.60 -44.25
CA THR A 36 -22.89 104.40 -43.30
C THR A 36 -22.79 105.45 -42.18
N THR A 37 -23.47 106.60 -42.30
CA THR A 37 -23.45 107.70 -41.32
C THR A 37 -24.47 107.54 -40.19
N THR A 38 -25.40 106.57 -40.33
CA THR A 38 -26.52 106.33 -39.41
C THR A 38 -26.10 105.96 -37.98
N CYS A 39 -24.90 105.41 -37.77
CA CYS A 39 -24.43 104.92 -36.48
C CYS A 39 -23.04 105.48 -36.08
N PRO A 40 -22.77 105.66 -34.78
CA PRO A 40 -21.52 106.25 -34.27
C PRO A 40 -20.29 105.34 -34.40
N ALA A 41 -19.11 105.89 -34.10
CA ALA A 41 -17.86 105.13 -34.07
C ALA A 41 -17.95 103.92 -33.11
N TYR A 42 -17.37 102.80 -33.55
CA TYR A 42 -17.46 101.49 -32.90
C TYR A 42 -18.89 100.91 -32.74
N ALA A 43 -19.89 101.43 -33.46
CA ALA A 43 -21.19 100.77 -33.62
C ALA A 43 -21.33 100.01 -34.96
N LYS A 44 -22.43 99.29 -35.11
CA LYS A 44 -22.89 98.60 -36.33
C LYS A 44 -24.37 98.92 -36.55
N CYS A 45 -24.75 99.31 -37.76
CA CYS A 45 -26.16 99.33 -38.18
C CYS A 45 -26.64 97.87 -38.31
N THR A 46 -27.73 97.54 -37.64
CA THR A 46 -28.49 96.31 -37.89
C THR A 46 -29.93 96.71 -38.22
N ASP A 47 -30.52 95.88 -39.04
CA ASP A 47 -31.71 96.19 -39.79
C ASP A 47 -32.81 95.16 -39.46
N THR A 48 -34.07 95.58 -39.62
CA THR A 48 -35.25 94.80 -39.28
C THR A 48 -36.47 95.23 -40.12
N PRO A 49 -37.49 94.37 -40.24
CA PRO A 49 -38.78 94.72 -40.83
C PRO A 49 -39.32 96.04 -40.26
N ASP A 50 -39.68 96.97 -41.15
CA ASP A 50 -40.14 98.35 -40.88
C ASP A 50 -39.17 99.27 -40.08
N SER A 51 -37.90 98.91 -39.83
CA SER A 51 -36.98 99.76 -39.04
C SER A 51 -35.50 99.34 -39.02
N TYR A 52 -34.57 100.30 -38.99
CA TYR A 52 -33.17 100.10 -38.55
C TYR A 52 -32.91 100.38 -37.05
N TYR A 53 -31.79 99.87 -36.50
CA TYR A 53 -31.20 100.25 -35.21
C TYR A 53 -29.65 100.14 -35.19
N CYS A 54 -28.99 100.88 -34.30
CA CYS A 54 -27.56 100.80 -34.07
C CYS A 54 -27.24 99.98 -32.81
N THR A 55 -26.18 99.17 -32.85
CA THR A 55 -25.62 98.47 -31.68
C THR A 55 -24.12 98.71 -31.55
N CYS A 56 -23.55 98.70 -30.34
CA CYS A 56 -22.10 98.74 -30.18
C CYS A 56 -21.45 97.42 -30.65
N LYS A 57 -20.23 97.50 -31.18
CA LYS A 57 -19.43 96.32 -31.53
C LYS A 57 -19.04 95.56 -30.25
N ARG A 58 -18.83 94.24 -30.37
CA ARG A 58 -18.35 93.40 -29.26
C ARG A 58 -17.08 93.99 -28.64
N GLY A 59 -17.00 93.94 -27.31
CA GLY A 59 -15.96 94.60 -26.52
C GLY A 59 -16.30 96.04 -26.10
N PHE A 60 -17.46 96.59 -26.50
CA PHE A 60 -17.88 97.95 -26.16
C PHE A 60 -19.33 98.03 -25.65
N LEU A 61 -19.57 98.87 -24.63
CA LEU A 61 -20.89 99.24 -24.11
C LEU A 61 -21.30 100.63 -24.61
N SER A 62 -22.60 100.87 -24.76
CA SER A 62 -23.14 102.19 -25.10
C SER A 62 -23.13 103.13 -23.89
N SER A 63 -22.80 104.40 -24.10
CA SER A 63 -22.73 105.42 -23.05
C SER A 63 -24.07 105.77 -22.39
N ASN A 64 -25.19 105.26 -22.93
CA ASN A 64 -26.54 105.35 -22.36
C ASN A 64 -27.08 103.99 -21.87
N GLY A 65 -26.29 102.91 -21.92
CA GLY A 65 -26.69 101.57 -21.47
C GLY A 65 -27.72 100.85 -22.36
N MET A 66 -28.12 101.41 -23.51
CA MET A 66 -29.06 100.77 -24.43
C MET A 66 -28.32 99.87 -25.43
N GLU A 67 -28.68 98.58 -25.52
CA GLU A 67 -28.10 97.68 -26.53
C GLU A 67 -28.40 98.14 -27.96
N GLN A 68 -29.63 98.62 -28.18
CA GLN A 68 -30.13 99.14 -29.45
C GLN A 68 -30.49 100.63 -29.28
N PHE A 69 -29.99 101.49 -30.16
CA PHE A 69 -30.25 102.93 -30.13
C PHE A 69 -30.36 103.51 -31.54
N LYS A 70 -30.86 104.75 -31.66
CA LYS A 70 -31.00 105.46 -32.95
C LYS A 70 -30.35 106.86 -32.86
N GLY A 71 -29.64 107.24 -33.93
CA GLY A 71 -28.98 108.54 -34.06
C GLY A 71 -27.58 108.63 -33.42
N PRO A 72 -26.80 109.67 -33.76
CA PRO A 72 -25.36 109.76 -33.44
C PRO A 72 -25.02 110.23 -32.02
N GLY A 73 -26.01 110.42 -31.14
CA GLY A 73 -25.82 110.96 -29.79
C GLY A 73 -25.28 109.99 -28.73
N VAL A 74 -24.92 108.76 -29.13
CA VAL A 74 -24.42 107.70 -28.24
C VAL A 74 -22.97 107.38 -28.61
N THR A 75 -22.13 107.08 -27.63
CA THR A 75 -20.74 106.66 -27.84
C THR A 75 -20.52 105.26 -27.28
N CYS A 76 -19.70 104.45 -27.97
CA CYS A 76 -19.35 103.11 -27.52
C CYS A 76 -18.03 103.16 -26.72
N ILE A 77 -18.07 102.76 -25.45
CA ILE A 77 -16.98 102.79 -24.47
C ILE A 77 -16.45 101.37 -24.27
N ASP A 78 -15.14 101.22 -24.10
CA ASP A 78 -14.46 99.95 -23.85
C ASP A 78 -14.98 99.20 -22.61
N ILE A 79 -15.06 97.87 -22.68
CA ILE A 79 -15.38 97.02 -21.52
C ILE A 79 -14.08 96.51 -20.92
N ASP A 80 -13.74 96.93 -19.70
CA ASP A 80 -12.64 96.29 -18.96
C ASP A 80 -13.07 94.90 -18.48
N GLU A 81 -12.73 93.90 -19.28
CA GLU A 81 -13.04 92.50 -19.02
C GLU A 81 -12.20 91.93 -17.86
N CYS A 82 -11.06 92.54 -17.53
CA CYS A 82 -10.20 92.10 -16.42
C CYS A 82 -10.68 92.58 -15.05
N SER A 83 -11.49 93.64 -14.99
CA SER A 83 -12.15 94.11 -13.76
C SER A 83 -13.46 93.38 -13.43
N GLN A 84 -13.85 92.37 -14.22
CA GLN A 84 -15.02 91.54 -13.94
C GLN A 84 -14.73 90.48 -12.87
N SER A 85 -15.79 90.01 -12.19
CA SER A 85 -15.69 89.00 -11.13
C SER A 85 -16.66 87.83 -11.39
N PRO A 86 -16.17 86.59 -11.56
CA PRO A 86 -14.76 86.20 -11.64
C PRO A 86 -14.07 86.74 -12.91
N PRO A 87 -12.74 86.97 -12.88
CA PRO A 87 -12.00 87.40 -14.06
C PRO A 87 -12.02 86.32 -15.17
N PRO A 88 -11.94 86.72 -16.45
CA PRO A 88 -12.13 85.81 -17.59
C PRO A 88 -10.93 84.88 -17.83
N CYS A 89 -9.74 85.27 -17.40
CA CYS A 89 -8.55 84.42 -17.41
C CYS A 89 -8.59 83.44 -16.21
N GLY A 90 -8.30 82.16 -16.46
CA GLY A 90 -8.34 81.10 -15.44
C GLY A 90 -7.27 81.25 -14.33
N PRO A 91 -7.29 80.36 -13.31
CA PRO A 91 -6.27 80.34 -12.27
C PRO A 91 -4.86 80.18 -12.84
N ASN A 92 -3.85 80.61 -12.08
CA ASN A 92 -2.43 80.60 -12.43
C ASN A 92 -2.09 81.44 -13.68
N SER A 93 -2.82 82.54 -13.89
CA SER A 93 -2.64 83.45 -15.02
C SER A 93 -2.85 84.93 -14.66
N VAL A 94 -2.53 85.82 -15.60
CA VAL A 94 -2.67 87.28 -15.50
C VAL A 94 -3.53 87.79 -16.66
N CYS A 95 -4.49 88.67 -16.35
CA CYS A 95 -5.35 89.36 -17.31
C CYS A 95 -4.79 90.76 -17.63
N ARG A 96 -4.90 91.20 -18.89
CA ARG A 96 -4.63 92.58 -19.33
C ARG A 96 -5.71 93.05 -20.31
N ASN A 97 -6.41 94.13 -19.98
CA ASN A 97 -7.40 94.74 -20.87
C ASN A 97 -6.74 95.51 -22.02
N LEU A 98 -7.39 95.55 -23.18
CA LEU A 98 -7.04 96.33 -24.38
C LEU A 98 -8.34 96.80 -25.04
N LEU A 99 -8.27 97.87 -25.85
CA LEU A 99 -9.44 98.38 -26.58
C LEU A 99 -10.15 97.29 -27.42
N GLY A 100 -11.36 96.93 -26.99
CA GLY A 100 -12.27 95.95 -27.57
C GLY A 100 -11.92 94.48 -27.30
N ARG A 101 -10.96 94.16 -26.41
CA ARG A 101 -10.53 92.78 -26.08
C ARG A 101 -9.52 92.69 -24.93
N TYR A 102 -9.55 91.60 -24.18
CA TYR A 102 -8.49 91.23 -23.23
C TYR A 102 -7.41 90.28 -23.79
N LYS A 103 -6.29 90.21 -23.06
CA LYS A 103 -5.20 89.23 -23.18
C LYS A 103 -5.01 88.48 -21.85
N CYS A 104 -4.79 87.16 -21.93
CA CYS A 104 -4.36 86.32 -20.79
C CYS A 104 -2.92 85.82 -20.99
N SER A 105 -2.17 85.64 -19.89
CA SER A 105 -0.85 84.99 -19.91
C SER A 105 -0.58 84.17 -18.65
N CYS A 106 0.04 82.99 -18.76
CA CYS A 106 0.34 82.12 -17.60
C CYS A 106 1.43 82.68 -16.66
N TRP A 107 1.44 82.22 -15.40
CA TRP A 107 2.55 82.45 -14.47
C TRP A 107 3.79 81.61 -14.83
N PRO A 108 5.02 82.03 -14.42
CA PRO A 108 6.21 81.19 -14.51
C PRO A 108 6.01 79.84 -13.80
N GLY A 109 6.56 78.76 -14.35
CA GLY A 109 6.30 77.38 -13.90
C GLY A 109 4.99 76.77 -14.41
N PHE A 110 4.18 77.53 -15.18
CA PHE A 110 2.95 77.04 -15.81
C PHE A 110 2.97 77.23 -17.33
N SER A 111 2.25 76.36 -18.04
CA SER A 111 2.10 76.43 -19.50
C SER A 111 0.63 76.20 -19.91
N SER A 112 0.25 76.67 -21.10
CA SER A 112 -1.07 76.38 -21.68
C SER A 112 -0.95 75.63 -23.03
N PRO A 113 -1.76 74.58 -23.28
CA PRO A 113 -1.78 73.88 -24.57
C PRO A 113 -2.12 74.77 -25.77
N THR A 114 -2.76 75.93 -25.56
CA THR A 114 -3.09 76.92 -26.60
C THR A 114 -2.02 78.01 -26.76
N GLY A 115 -0.87 77.86 -26.12
CA GLY A 115 0.21 78.84 -26.04
C GLY A 115 0.10 79.72 -24.80
N ASN A 116 1.23 80.15 -24.23
CA ASN A 116 1.27 80.86 -22.94
C ASN A 116 0.72 82.30 -22.98
N ASP A 117 0.39 82.80 -24.17
CA ASP A 117 -0.18 84.12 -24.46
C ASP A 117 -1.46 83.94 -25.28
N TRP A 118 -2.63 84.31 -24.74
CA TRP A 118 -3.92 84.15 -25.40
C TRP A 118 -4.65 85.49 -25.56
N ILE A 119 -5.25 85.71 -26.73
CA ILE A 119 -6.01 86.92 -27.08
C ILE A 119 -7.35 86.48 -27.67
N LEU A 120 -8.42 87.21 -27.34
CA LEU A 120 -9.78 86.95 -27.83
C LEU A 120 -9.81 86.84 -29.37
N GLY A 121 -10.09 85.64 -29.88
CA GLY A 121 -10.13 85.33 -31.32
C GLY A 121 -9.92 83.85 -31.65
N ASN A 122 -9.12 83.14 -30.84
CA ASN A 122 -8.94 81.68 -31.00
C ASN A 122 -10.04 80.88 -30.27
N PRO A 123 -10.60 79.82 -30.88
CA PRO A 123 -11.60 78.97 -30.24
C PRO A 123 -10.97 78.08 -29.15
N GLY A 124 -11.39 78.25 -27.89
CA GLY A 124 -10.95 77.42 -26.77
C GLY A 124 -11.03 78.15 -25.43
N ARG A 125 -10.89 77.40 -24.33
CA ARG A 125 -10.78 77.94 -22.97
C ARG A 125 -9.30 78.03 -22.58
N PHE A 126 -8.86 79.20 -22.12
CA PHE A 126 -7.49 79.38 -21.62
C PHE A 126 -7.35 78.73 -20.23
N ILE A 127 -6.38 77.83 -20.08
CA ILE A 127 -6.09 77.09 -18.83
C ILE A 127 -4.57 76.95 -18.72
N CYS A 128 -3.99 77.34 -17.58
CA CYS A 128 -2.58 77.18 -17.28
C CYS A 128 -2.36 75.96 -16.38
N THR A 129 -1.58 74.99 -16.85
CA THR A 129 -1.22 73.75 -16.16
C THR A 129 0.23 73.79 -15.69
N ASP A 130 0.48 73.19 -14.52
CA ASP A 130 1.79 73.06 -13.88
C ASP A 130 2.81 72.37 -14.82
N ILE A 131 4.02 72.92 -14.95
CA ILE A 131 5.12 72.28 -15.70
C ILE A 131 5.82 71.31 -14.75
N ASN A 132 5.62 70.01 -14.92
CA ASN A 132 6.33 69.01 -14.12
C ASN A 132 7.78 68.86 -14.62
N GLU A 133 8.73 69.60 -14.02
CA GLU A 133 10.13 69.57 -14.47
C GLU A 133 10.79 68.20 -14.29
N CYS A 134 10.32 67.38 -13.33
CA CYS A 134 10.82 66.03 -13.10
C CYS A 134 10.55 65.04 -14.26
N LEU A 135 9.80 65.44 -15.29
CA LEU A 135 9.67 64.68 -16.55
C LEU A 135 10.87 64.89 -17.50
N SER A 136 11.76 65.84 -17.22
CA SER A 136 12.98 66.09 -18.00
C SER A 136 14.18 65.36 -17.40
N SER A 137 14.96 64.68 -18.25
CA SER A 137 16.18 63.96 -17.84
C SER A 137 17.28 64.91 -17.38
N GLY A 138 17.87 64.65 -16.20
CA GLY A 138 19.01 65.41 -15.66
C GLY A 138 18.67 66.61 -14.78
N VAL A 139 17.42 66.75 -14.33
CA VAL A 139 16.95 67.87 -13.48
C VAL A 139 17.43 67.78 -12.02
N CYS A 140 17.74 66.58 -11.54
CA CYS A 140 18.43 66.34 -10.27
C CYS A 140 19.77 65.62 -10.52
N GLN A 141 20.67 65.70 -9.54
CA GLN A 141 21.97 65.00 -9.56
C GLN A 141 21.80 63.48 -9.50
N GLU A 142 22.90 62.76 -9.76
CA GLU A 142 22.98 61.32 -9.51
C GLU A 142 22.56 60.98 -8.07
N HIS A 143 21.86 59.85 -7.94
CA HIS A 143 21.40 59.30 -6.66
C HIS A 143 20.44 60.24 -5.88
N ALA A 144 19.80 61.20 -6.57
CA ALA A 144 18.73 62.05 -6.06
C ALA A 144 17.39 61.81 -6.77
N GLU A 145 16.31 61.82 -6.00
CA GLU A 145 14.92 61.79 -6.43
C GLU A 145 14.42 63.22 -6.69
N CYS A 146 13.70 63.43 -7.80
CA CYS A 146 13.03 64.68 -8.13
C CYS A 146 11.57 64.65 -7.64
N ILE A 147 11.17 65.66 -6.87
CA ILE A 147 9.80 65.82 -6.37
C ILE A 147 9.22 67.11 -6.94
N ASN A 148 8.21 66.98 -7.79
CA ASN A 148 7.51 68.14 -8.35
C ASN A 148 6.72 68.87 -7.25
N THR A 149 6.66 70.20 -7.34
CA THR A 149 5.83 71.08 -6.50
C THR A 149 5.14 72.10 -7.41
N SER A 150 4.14 72.85 -6.93
CA SER A 150 3.42 73.70 -7.88
C SER A 150 4.29 74.90 -8.31
N GLY A 151 4.59 74.97 -9.60
CA GLY A 151 5.44 75.97 -10.23
C GLY A 151 6.96 75.84 -9.98
N SER A 152 7.45 74.71 -9.47
CA SER A 152 8.89 74.42 -9.26
C SER A 152 9.12 72.96 -8.83
N TYR A 153 10.37 72.50 -8.74
CA TYR A 153 10.74 71.16 -8.23
C TYR A 153 11.73 71.24 -7.05
N LYS A 154 11.92 70.10 -6.37
CA LYS A 154 12.99 69.91 -5.37
C LYS A 154 13.65 68.54 -5.50
N CYS A 155 14.96 68.48 -5.26
CA CYS A 155 15.72 67.23 -5.24
C CYS A 155 15.94 66.73 -3.81
N ARG A 156 15.94 65.41 -3.60
CA ARG A 156 16.20 64.73 -2.32
C ARG A 156 17.11 63.53 -2.55
N CYS A 157 18.16 63.33 -1.75
CA CYS A 157 18.98 62.11 -1.88
C CYS A 157 18.15 60.84 -1.63
N GLN A 158 18.48 59.77 -2.35
CA GLN A 158 17.87 58.45 -2.18
C GLN A 158 18.22 57.86 -0.81
N VAL A 159 17.45 56.86 -0.36
CA VAL A 159 17.75 56.13 0.88
C VAL A 159 19.13 55.46 0.77
N GLY A 160 19.90 55.47 1.86
CA GLY A 160 21.32 55.06 1.88
C GLY A 160 22.30 56.19 1.51
N PHE A 161 21.83 57.35 1.03
CA PHE A 161 22.69 58.47 0.66
C PHE A 161 22.48 59.72 1.54
N ILE A 162 23.57 60.31 2.01
CA ILE A 162 23.57 61.55 2.78
C ILE A 162 23.98 62.76 1.92
N ALA A 163 23.27 63.87 2.06
CA ALA A 163 23.57 65.12 1.36
C ALA A 163 24.78 65.82 2.00
N HIS A 164 25.92 65.82 1.30
CA HIS A 164 27.15 66.47 1.74
C HIS A 164 27.64 67.46 0.68
N ASN A 165 27.71 68.76 1.03
CA ASN A 165 28.03 69.86 0.11
C ASN A 165 27.15 69.85 -1.17
N SER A 166 25.85 69.59 -0.98
CA SER A 166 24.86 69.46 -2.06
C SER A 166 25.13 68.34 -3.08
N ILE A 167 25.93 67.33 -2.73
CA ILE A 167 26.13 66.08 -3.46
C ILE A 167 25.64 64.92 -2.59
N CYS A 168 24.94 63.95 -3.17
CA CYS A 168 24.54 62.72 -2.47
C CYS A 168 25.74 61.76 -2.38
N LYS A 169 26.18 61.44 -1.16
CA LYS A 169 27.25 60.47 -0.90
C LYS A 169 26.73 59.24 -0.20
N ASP A 170 27.32 58.10 -0.54
CA ASP A 170 27.07 56.81 0.09
C ASP A 170 27.35 56.86 1.61
N VAL A 171 26.60 56.06 2.38
CA VAL A 171 26.82 55.87 3.82
C VAL A 171 27.41 54.49 4.03
N ASP A 172 28.69 54.40 4.40
CA ASP A 172 29.34 53.11 4.66
C ASP A 172 28.92 52.57 6.05
N GLU A 173 27.87 51.73 6.09
CA GLU A 173 27.42 51.12 7.33
C GLU A 173 28.40 50.07 7.88
N CYS A 174 29.34 49.56 7.08
CA CYS A 174 30.37 48.63 7.54
C CYS A 174 31.49 49.30 8.35
N ALA A 175 31.46 50.63 8.50
CA ALA A 175 32.38 51.37 9.36
C ALA A 175 32.15 51.17 10.87
N ASP A 176 30.98 50.67 11.31
CA ASP A 176 30.76 50.19 12.68
C ASP A 176 30.88 48.65 12.73
N PRO A 177 31.83 48.08 13.50
CA PRO A 177 31.99 46.63 13.64
C PRO A 177 30.76 45.87 14.15
N ARG A 178 29.72 46.57 14.65
CA ARG A 178 28.49 45.98 15.22
C ARG A 178 27.30 45.99 14.26
N THR A 179 27.48 46.46 13.03
CA THR A 179 26.43 46.48 11.99
C THR A 179 25.97 45.07 11.60
N CYS A 180 26.89 44.09 11.66
CA CYS A 180 26.62 42.67 11.41
C CYS A 180 26.65 41.84 12.71
N PRO A 181 25.96 40.69 12.74
CA PRO A 181 26.05 39.76 13.86
C PRO A 181 27.45 39.14 14.00
N GLU A 182 27.72 38.53 15.16
CA GLU A 182 28.91 37.70 15.33
C GLU A 182 28.92 36.55 14.32
N HIS A 183 30.13 36.11 13.92
CA HIS A 183 30.36 35.14 12.84
C HIS A 183 29.86 35.57 11.44
N ALA A 184 29.71 36.88 11.18
CA ALA A 184 29.46 37.43 9.84
C ALA A 184 30.50 38.48 9.39
N THR A 185 30.63 38.63 8.07
CA THR A 185 31.46 39.65 7.40
C THR A 185 30.57 40.69 6.72
N CYS A 186 30.93 41.98 6.82
CA CYS A 186 30.17 43.09 6.24
C CYS A 186 30.69 43.49 4.85
N HIS A 187 29.79 43.74 3.91
CA HIS A 187 30.08 44.27 2.58
C HIS A 187 29.19 45.48 2.27
N ASN A 188 29.80 46.67 2.19
CA ASN A 188 29.11 47.89 1.78
C ASN A 188 28.89 47.91 0.25
N SER A 189 27.81 48.53 -0.21
CA SER A 189 27.53 48.81 -1.62
C SER A 189 26.72 50.11 -1.77
N PRO A 190 26.73 50.78 -2.93
CA PRO A 190 26.11 52.10 -3.07
C PRO A 190 24.61 52.12 -2.67
N GLY A 191 24.32 52.71 -1.52
CA GLY A 191 22.99 52.86 -0.94
C GLY A 191 22.51 51.72 -0.03
N SER A 192 23.33 50.69 0.21
CA SER A 192 22.97 49.56 1.09
C SER A 192 24.16 48.64 1.39
N TYR A 193 24.22 48.12 2.61
CA TYR A 193 25.15 47.06 3.02
C TYR A 193 24.52 45.66 2.99
N SER A 194 25.38 44.64 3.03
CA SER A 194 24.97 43.25 3.27
C SER A 194 25.95 42.53 4.18
N CYS A 195 25.43 41.80 5.16
CA CYS A 195 26.21 40.89 5.99
C CYS A 195 26.14 39.47 5.42
N VAL A 196 27.26 38.75 5.36
CA VAL A 196 27.35 37.35 4.91
C VAL A 196 27.90 36.52 6.07
N CYS A 197 27.23 35.43 6.46
CA CYS A 197 27.76 34.53 7.49
C CYS A 197 29.09 33.91 7.02
N ASN A 198 30.01 33.72 7.96
CA ASN A 198 31.29 33.08 7.68
C ASN A 198 31.10 31.59 7.34
N VAL A 199 32.06 30.99 6.65
CA VAL A 199 32.03 29.54 6.33
C VAL A 199 31.89 28.72 7.62
N GLY A 200 30.99 27.73 7.62
CA GLY A 200 30.58 26.96 8.80
C GLY A 200 29.36 27.53 9.55
N PHE A 201 28.80 28.66 9.12
CA PHE A 201 27.65 29.30 9.77
C PHE A 201 26.51 29.64 8.78
N GLU A 202 25.26 29.39 9.16
CA GLU A 202 24.06 29.72 8.39
C GLU A 202 23.16 30.70 9.15
N SER A 203 22.47 31.59 8.42
CA SER A 203 21.47 32.48 9.03
C SER A 203 20.16 31.76 9.36
N SER A 204 19.49 32.15 10.46
CA SER A 204 18.23 31.53 10.92
C SER A 204 17.02 31.66 9.94
N GLY A 205 17.22 32.20 8.74
CA GLY A 205 16.23 32.32 7.67
C GLY A 205 16.73 31.84 6.30
N GLY A 206 17.86 31.15 6.19
CA GLY A 206 18.37 30.59 4.94
C GLY A 206 18.75 31.64 3.88
N LYS A 207 19.18 32.83 4.32
CA LYS A 207 19.61 33.93 3.44
C LYS A 207 21.13 33.97 3.33
N GLU A 208 21.64 34.05 2.11
CA GLU A 208 23.07 34.34 1.83
C GLU A 208 23.49 35.75 2.31
N ARG A 209 22.54 36.69 2.38
CA ARG A 209 22.79 38.10 2.72
C ARG A 209 21.76 38.61 3.72
N LEU A 210 22.24 39.13 4.84
CA LEU A 210 21.43 39.66 5.95
C LEU A 210 21.45 41.19 5.91
N LEU A 211 20.30 41.80 6.20
CA LEU A 211 20.16 43.25 6.32
C LEU A 211 20.13 43.62 7.81
N GLY A 212 21.32 43.63 8.42
CA GLY A 212 21.57 44.19 9.74
C GLY A 212 21.56 43.23 10.93
N SER A 213 21.82 43.80 12.10
CA SER A 213 22.09 43.14 13.38
C SER A 213 20.89 42.44 14.05
N GLY A 214 19.83 42.12 13.30
CA GLY A 214 18.62 41.46 13.79
C GLY A 214 18.53 39.96 13.48
N GLU A 215 19.42 39.44 12.63
CA GLU A 215 19.50 38.04 12.23
C GLU A 215 20.76 37.40 12.82
N ILE A 216 20.71 36.13 13.20
CA ILE A 216 21.81 35.41 13.86
C ILE A 216 22.42 34.40 12.88
N CYS A 217 23.76 34.37 12.78
CA CYS A 217 24.49 33.28 12.15
C CYS A 217 24.68 32.16 13.18
N GLY A 218 24.00 31.03 12.99
CA GLY A 218 24.14 29.82 13.79
C GLY A 218 25.19 28.89 13.20
N ASP A 219 25.79 28.07 14.07
CA ASP A 219 26.69 26.98 13.71
C ASP A 219 25.97 25.93 12.84
N ILE A 220 26.60 25.47 11.76
CA ILE A 220 26.02 24.42 10.88
C ILE A 220 26.42 23.05 11.43
N ASP A 221 25.46 22.26 11.89
CA ASP A 221 25.72 20.86 12.27
C ASP A 221 25.90 19.96 11.04
N GLU A 222 27.12 19.90 10.51
CA GLU A 222 27.46 19.11 9.33
C GLU A 222 27.34 17.58 9.56
N CYS A 223 27.23 17.14 10.83
CA CYS A 223 27.11 15.73 11.18
C CYS A 223 25.81 15.06 10.74
N LEU A 224 24.82 15.83 10.28
CA LEU A 224 23.54 15.30 9.79
C LEU A 224 23.68 14.30 8.63
N HIS A 225 24.68 14.47 7.73
CA HIS A 225 24.86 13.56 6.58
C HIS A 225 26.29 13.35 6.05
N LEU A 226 27.34 14.02 6.56
CA LEU A 226 28.62 14.08 5.82
C LEU A 226 29.65 12.96 6.10
N CYS A 227 29.66 12.31 7.27
CA CYS A 227 30.72 11.32 7.56
C CYS A 227 30.54 9.97 6.81
N PRO A 228 31.64 9.25 6.53
CA PRO A 228 31.59 7.92 5.91
C PRO A 228 30.81 6.89 6.74
N ILE A 229 30.36 5.82 6.06
CA ILE A 229 29.85 4.61 6.73
C ILE A 229 30.95 4.05 7.64
N ASN A 230 30.60 3.68 8.87
CA ASN A 230 31.49 3.24 9.94
C ASN A 230 32.46 4.33 10.45
N ALA A 231 32.03 5.59 10.39
CA ALA A 231 32.65 6.72 11.09
C ALA A 231 31.65 7.39 12.05
N THR A 232 32.16 7.97 13.13
CA THR A 232 31.43 8.81 14.07
C THR A 232 31.78 10.27 13.79
N CYS A 233 30.77 11.13 13.70
CA CYS A 233 30.96 12.57 13.53
C CYS A 233 31.03 13.29 14.87
N THR A 234 31.81 14.36 14.95
CA THR A 234 31.79 15.34 16.04
C THR A 234 31.76 16.73 15.45
N ASN A 235 30.70 17.49 15.72
CA ASN A 235 30.60 18.90 15.33
C ASN A 235 31.46 19.78 16.27
N SER A 236 32.01 20.87 15.75
CA SER A 236 32.69 21.92 16.51
C SER A 236 32.48 23.28 15.85
N SER A 237 32.61 24.38 16.60
CA SER A 237 32.13 25.68 16.14
C SER A 237 32.79 26.16 14.83
N GLY A 238 32.05 26.11 13.73
CA GLY A 238 32.47 26.42 12.36
C GLY A 238 33.16 25.29 11.59
N SER A 239 33.17 24.04 12.09
CA SER A 239 33.69 22.85 11.37
C SER A 239 33.43 21.53 12.14
N TYR A 240 33.02 20.49 11.43
CA TYR A 240 33.05 19.09 11.92
C TYR A 240 34.41 18.39 11.83
N PHE A 241 34.52 17.22 12.48
CA PHE A 241 35.48 16.16 12.13
C PHE A 241 34.87 14.76 12.30
N CYS A 242 35.26 13.84 11.42
CA CYS A 242 34.94 12.42 11.49
C CYS A 242 36.09 11.62 12.14
N THR A 243 35.76 10.55 12.87
CA THR A 243 36.69 9.51 13.32
C THR A 243 36.14 8.14 12.92
N CYS A 244 36.99 7.18 12.54
CA CYS A 244 36.49 5.82 12.27
C CYS A 244 36.02 5.15 13.57
N SER A 245 34.96 4.35 13.49
CA SER A 245 34.45 3.57 14.62
C SER A 245 35.47 2.50 15.06
N LEU A 246 35.31 1.96 16.28
CA LEU A 246 36.13 0.85 16.76
C LEU A 246 36.03 -0.35 15.79
N GLY A 247 37.14 -1.06 15.58
CA GLY A 247 37.27 -2.10 14.55
C GLY A 247 37.57 -1.57 13.13
N PHE A 248 37.61 -0.25 12.92
CA PHE A 248 37.91 0.35 11.60
C PHE A 248 39.15 1.26 11.63
N THR A 249 39.82 1.37 10.49
CA THR A 249 41.00 2.24 10.29
C THR A 249 40.82 3.15 9.07
N PRO A 250 41.19 4.43 9.13
CA PRO A 250 41.01 5.38 8.02
C PRO A 250 42.00 5.12 6.88
N SER A 251 41.53 5.22 5.64
CA SER A 251 42.35 4.96 4.43
C SER A 251 43.57 5.86 4.27
N ASN A 252 43.57 7.07 4.86
CA ASN A 252 44.69 8.01 4.85
C ASN A 252 45.60 7.89 6.10
N GLY A 253 45.25 7.04 7.08
CA GLY A 253 45.96 6.90 8.34
C GLY A 253 45.77 8.04 9.36
N GLN A 254 44.92 9.03 9.08
CA GLN A 254 44.71 10.18 9.96
C GLN A 254 43.52 9.94 10.91
N LEU A 255 43.76 10.01 12.22
CA LEU A 255 42.78 9.66 13.27
C LEU A 255 41.48 10.48 13.23
N SER A 256 41.58 11.76 12.88
CA SER A 256 40.44 12.66 12.65
C SER A 256 40.57 13.32 11.28
N PHE A 257 39.48 13.36 10.52
CA PHE A 257 39.47 13.82 9.13
C PHE A 257 38.16 14.52 8.76
N THR A 258 38.23 15.46 7.84
CA THR A 258 37.08 16.17 7.24
C THR A 258 36.61 15.50 5.94
N ASP A 259 37.52 14.86 5.21
CA ASP A 259 37.30 14.60 3.78
C ASP A 259 36.50 13.30 3.53
N GLN A 260 35.43 13.41 2.75
CA GLN A 260 34.55 12.28 2.42
C GLN A 260 35.22 11.17 1.58
N GLU A 261 36.40 11.42 1.01
CA GLU A 261 37.19 10.41 0.29
C GLU A 261 37.82 9.37 1.23
N VAL A 262 37.94 9.68 2.53
CA VAL A 262 38.52 8.77 3.53
C VAL A 262 37.53 7.65 3.85
N LYS A 263 37.77 6.47 3.30
CA LYS A 263 37.00 5.27 3.67
C LYS A 263 37.54 4.67 4.97
N CYS A 264 36.65 4.43 5.93
CA CYS A 264 36.95 3.57 7.07
C CYS A 264 36.94 2.12 6.58
N ARG A 265 38.12 1.50 6.47
CA ARG A 265 38.25 0.09 6.13
C ARG A 265 38.24 -0.76 7.39
N ASP A 266 37.64 -1.93 7.26
CA ASP A 266 37.59 -2.96 8.29
C ASP A 266 39.01 -3.40 8.69
N ILE A 267 39.24 -3.63 9.99
CA ILE A 267 40.48 -4.22 10.49
C ILE A 267 40.25 -5.73 10.62
N ASP A 268 40.81 -6.51 9.70
CA ASP A 268 40.79 -7.97 9.83
C ASP A 268 41.67 -8.42 10.99
N GLU A 269 41.07 -8.59 12.18
CA GLU A 269 41.76 -9.06 13.37
C GLU A 269 42.13 -10.55 13.28
N CYS A 270 41.49 -11.32 12.40
CA CYS A 270 41.84 -12.72 12.15
C CYS A 270 43.14 -12.88 11.36
N SER A 271 43.56 -11.83 10.61
CA SER A 271 44.85 -11.77 9.91
C SER A 271 46.03 -11.33 10.79
N GLN A 272 45.85 -11.19 12.11
CA GLN A 272 46.94 -10.94 13.06
C GLN A 272 47.61 -12.25 13.49
N ASP A 273 48.93 -12.22 13.73
CA ASP A 273 49.72 -13.37 14.19
C ASP A 273 50.37 -13.08 15.56
N PRO A 274 50.04 -13.82 16.64
CA PRO A 274 49.05 -14.89 16.70
C PRO A 274 47.60 -14.39 16.61
N SER A 275 46.71 -15.21 16.03
CA SER A 275 45.27 -14.93 15.95
C SER A 275 44.66 -14.66 17.35
N PRO A 276 43.72 -13.71 17.48
CA PRO A 276 43.06 -13.41 18.75
C PRO A 276 42.14 -14.55 19.24
N CYS A 277 41.73 -15.46 18.35
CA CYS A 277 41.04 -16.69 18.69
C CYS A 277 42.05 -17.83 18.95
N GLY A 278 41.92 -18.52 20.08
CA GLY A 278 42.87 -19.55 20.53
C GLY A 278 42.81 -20.89 19.75
N PRO A 279 43.66 -21.86 20.09
CA PRO A 279 43.77 -23.11 19.32
C PRO A 279 42.47 -23.94 19.32
N ASN A 280 42.19 -24.58 18.18
CA ASN A 280 40.95 -25.31 17.85
C ASN A 280 39.69 -24.43 17.71
N SER A 281 39.86 -23.15 17.37
CA SER A 281 38.79 -22.23 16.99
C SER A 281 38.91 -21.78 15.54
N VAL A 282 37.83 -21.26 14.98
CA VAL A 282 37.79 -20.53 13.71
C VAL A 282 37.59 -19.06 14.04
N CYS A 283 38.52 -18.21 13.60
CA CYS A 283 38.32 -16.77 13.59
C CYS A 283 37.53 -16.40 12.33
N THR A 284 36.40 -15.73 12.49
CA THR A 284 35.60 -15.17 11.40
C THR A 284 35.61 -13.65 11.52
N ASN A 285 36.19 -12.97 10.54
CA ASN A 285 36.19 -11.52 10.52
C ASN A 285 34.79 -10.99 10.18
N THR A 286 34.32 -9.97 10.90
CA THR A 286 33.02 -9.32 10.66
C THR A 286 33.19 -7.80 10.71
N LEU A 287 32.25 -7.05 10.12
CA LEU A 287 32.43 -5.59 9.96
C LEU A 287 32.50 -4.87 11.33
N GLY A 288 33.71 -4.47 11.72
CA GLY A 288 34.03 -3.80 12.97
C GLY A 288 34.37 -4.70 14.16
N SER A 289 34.50 -6.02 13.95
CA SER A 289 34.91 -6.99 14.99
C SER A 289 35.13 -8.38 14.41
N TYR A 290 36.10 -9.13 14.93
CA TYR A 290 36.15 -10.58 14.79
C TYR A 290 35.11 -11.32 15.66
N SER A 291 34.80 -12.56 15.26
CA SER A 291 34.00 -13.52 16.02
C SER A 291 34.70 -14.88 16.04
N CYS A 292 34.90 -15.46 17.23
CA CYS A 292 35.52 -16.76 17.42
C CYS A 292 34.45 -17.85 17.60
N SER A 293 34.45 -18.88 16.76
CA SER A 293 33.68 -20.11 16.98
C SER A 293 34.61 -21.29 17.28
N CYS A 294 34.13 -22.30 17.99
CA CYS A 294 34.89 -23.55 18.12
C CYS A 294 34.65 -24.46 16.90
N LEU A 295 35.66 -25.26 16.53
CA LEU A 295 35.48 -26.34 15.56
C LEU A 295 34.49 -27.39 16.09
N GLU A 296 33.84 -28.14 15.21
CA GLU A 296 32.88 -29.17 15.61
C GLU A 296 33.49 -30.21 16.55
N GLY A 297 32.69 -30.64 17.53
CA GLY A 297 33.17 -31.46 18.65
C GLY A 297 34.01 -30.70 19.67
N PHE A 298 33.91 -29.36 19.78
CA PHE A 298 34.52 -28.58 20.87
C PHE A 298 33.58 -27.50 21.43
N ARG A 299 33.57 -27.29 22.76
CA ARG A 299 32.87 -26.18 23.44
C ARG A 299 33.82 -25.06 23.89
N PRO A 300 33.36 -23.80 23.94
CA PRO A 300 34.11 -22.71 24.55
C PRO A 300 34.28 -22.91 26.06
N ASN A 301 35.35 -22.36 26.61
CA ASN A 301 35.62 -22.34 28.04
C ASN A 301 34.84 -21.19 28.74
N ALA A 302 34.21 -21.44 29.89
CA ALA A 302 33.28 -20.51 30.55
C ALA A 302 33.95 -19.31 31.28
N GLY A 303 35.04 -18.77 30.75
CA GLY A 303 35.72 -17.56 31.23
C GLY A 303 35.67 -16.47 30.15
N GLY A 304 35.14 -15.29 30.49
CA GLY A 304 34.68 -14.32 29.50
C GLY A 304 35.75 -13.58 28.69
N SER A 305 35.40 -13.29 27.43
CA SER A 305 35.78 -12.16 26.57
C SER A 305 37.25 -11.81 26.28
N LEU A 306 38.25 -12.38 26.97
CA LEU A 306 39.67 -12.00 26.81
C LEU A 306 40.64 -13.15 26.48
N ASN A 307 40.17 -14.41 26.48
CA ASN A 307 40.95 -15.58 26.06
C ASN A 307 40.02 -16.71 25.58
N PHE A 308 39.55 -16.64 24.33
CA PHE A 308 38.68 -17.66 23.76
C PHE A 308 39.44 -18.99 23.55
N THR A 309 38.98 -20.06 24.21
CA THR A 309 39.65 -21.37 24.23
C THR A 309 38.64 -22.51 24.13
N CYS A 310 38.92 -23.51 23.29
CA CYS A 310 38.00 -24.59 22.94
C CYS A 310 38.41 -25.94 23.58
N LYS A 311 37.43 -26.73 24.06
CA LYS A 311 37.60 -28.03 24.74
C LYS A 311 36.75 -29.12 24.07
N ARG A 312 37.37 -30.25 23.71
CA ARG A 312 36.70 -31.34 22.95
C ARG A 312 35.53 -31.99 23.69
N ILE A 313 34.44 -32.29 22.97
CA ILE A 313 33.28 -33.11 23.33
C ILE A 313 33.11 -34.21 22.25
N PRO A 314 32.98 -35.50 22.61
CA PRO A 314 32.76 -36.59 21.64
C PRO A 314 31.33 -37.15 21.56
N PHE A 315 30.42 -36.76 22.45
CA PHE A 315 28.98 -37.11 22.44
C PHE A 315 28.21 -36.11 23.33
N LYS A 316 26.89 -35.96 23.13
CA LYS A 316 26.05 -35.12 23.98
C LYS A 316 26.03 -35.67 25.41
N CYS A 317 26.35 -34.82 26.37
CA CYS A 317 26.15 -35.07 27.79
C CYS A 317 24.87 -34.36 28.29
N LYS A 318 24.58 -34.52 29.58
CA LYS A 318 23.43 -33.92 30.27
C LYS A 318 23.25 -32.44 29.90
N GLU A 319 24.29 -31.63 30.01
CA GLU A 319 24.26 -30.20 29.68
C GLU A 319 23.99 -29.88 28.20
N ASP A 320 24.19 -30.84 27.29
CA ASP A 320 23.91 -30.73 25.86
C ASP A 320 22.52 -31.28 25.46
N VAL A 321 21.79 -31.88 26.41
CA VAL A 321 20.39 -32.35 26.27
C VAL A 321 19.41 -31.42 27.00
N ILE A 322 19.89 -30.69 28.01
CA ILE A 322 19.17 -29.68 28.80
C ILE A 322 18.71 -28.38 28.05
N PRO A 323 19.39 -27.87 27.00
CA PRO A 323 19.09 -26.51 26.51
C PRO A 323 17.70 -26.31 25.89
N ASP A 324 17.19 -27.32 25.19
CA ASP A 324 16.05 -27.15 24.26
C ASP A 324 14.67 -27.48 24.87
N ASN A 325 14.57 -27.68 26.19
CA ASN A 325 13.32 -28.11 26.82
C ASN A 325 13.06 -27.48 28.20
N GLU A 326 12.03 -26.64 28.28
CA GLU A 326 11.60 -25.94 29.51
C GLU A 326 11.22 -26.90 30.65
N TRP A 327 10.65 -28.06 30.35
CA TRP A 327 10.30 -29.09 31.35
C TRP A 327 11.53 -29.74 31.99
N VAL A 328 12.66 -29.79 31.28
CA VAL A 328 13.93 -30.27 31.83
C VAL A 328 14.52 -29.23 32.79
N GLN A 329 14.44 -27.94 32.46
CA GLN A 329 14.88 -26.83 33.33
C GLN A 329 14.12 -26.82 34.67
N LEU A 330 12.81 -27.06 34.64
CA LEU A 330 11.95 -27.12 35.84
C LEU A 330 12.44 -28.18 36.86
N CYS A 331 13.01 -29.29 36.40
CA CYS A 331 13.55 -30.34 37.29
C CYS A 331 14.98 -30.06 37.81
N GLN A 332 15.67 -29.04 37.32
CA GLN A 332 17.02 -28.65 37.76
C GLN A 332 17.03 -27.50 38.75
N VAL A 333 16.14 -26.52 38.56
CA VAL A 333 15.92 -25.47 39.57
C VAL A 333 15.37 -26.12 40.83
N GLY A 334 15.84 -25.72 42.01
CA GLY A 334 15.50 -26.32 43.31
C GLY A 334 14.06 -26.11 43.81
N ALA A 335 13.07 -26.03 42.90
CA ALA A 335 11.65 -25.84 43.17
C ALA A 335 10.97 -27.14 43.65
N ALA A 336 11.58 -27.84 44.61
CA ALA A 336 11.10 -29.11 45.17
C ALA A 336 9.88 -28.94 46.12
N VAL A 337 8.89 -28.11 45.74
CA VAL A 337 7.72 -27.77 46.56
C VAL A 337 6.39 -27.70 45.78
N GLU A 338 6.33 -28.17 44.53
CA GLU A 338 5.05 -28.56 43.89
C GLU A 338 4.96 -30.08 43.81
N ARG A 339 3.84 -30.64 44.29
CA ARG A 339 3.68 -32.10 44.46
C ARG A 339 3.26 -32.83 43.18
N GLU A 340 2.88 -32.12 42.12
CA GLU A 340 2.38 -32.72 40.87
C GLU A 340 3.51 -33.36 40.06
N HIS A 341 4.59 -32.63 39.77
CA HIS A 341 5.66 -33.07 38.85
C HIS A 341 6.77 -33.92 39.50
N GLY A 342 6.58 -34.37 40.75
CA GLY A 342 7.64 -35.02 41.55
C GLY A 342 8.07 -36.40 41.02
N SER A 343 7.13 -37.17 40.45
CA SER A 343 7.42 -38.45 39.77
C SER A 343 8.22 -38.23 38.49
N PHE A 344 7.80 -37.27 37.66
CA PHE A 344 8.45 -36.90 36.41
C PHE A 344 9.91 -36.47 36.65
N CYS A 345 10.16 -35.54 37.57
CA CYS A 345 11.52 -35.11 37.88
C CYS A 345 12.38 -36.21 38.53
N THR A 346 11.78 -37.17 39.25
CA THR A 346 12.52 -38.34 39.76
C THR A 346 13.01 -39.23 38.61
N LEU A 347 12.13 -39.49 37.64
CA LEU A 347 12.38 -40.38 36.50
C LEU A 347 13.28 -39.73 35.44
N MET A 348 13.14 -38.42 35.24
CA MET A 348 14.04 -37.58 34.44
C MET A 348 15.46 -37.59 35.03
N ASN A 349 15.61 -37.40 36.35
CA ASN A 349 16.92 -37.48 37.01
C ASN A 349 17.51 -38.90 36.97
N ALA A 350 16.70 -39.95 37.10
CA ALA A 350 17.16 -41.33 36.90
C ALA A 350 17.72 -41.55 35.48
N THR A 351 17.02 -41.03 34.46
CA THR A 351 17.47 -41.06 33.06
C THR A 351 18.80 -40.31 32.87
N PHE A 352 18.93 -39.11 33.44
CA PHE A 352 20.17 -38.33 33.37
C PHE A 352 21.34 -38.95 34.14
N ASN A 353 21.11 -39.64 35.26
CA ASN A 353 22.19 -40.33 35.99
C ASN A 353 22.86 -41.41 35.14
N VAL A 354 22.09 -42.15 34.32
CA VAL A 354 22.62 -43.15 33.38
C VAL A 354 23.45 -42.50 32.25
N LEU A 355 23.13 -41.26 31.88
CA LEU A 355 23.93 -40.46 30.94
C LEU A 355 25.20 -39.88 31.60
N ASP A 356 25.10 -39.40 32.84
CA ASP A 356 26.23 -38.87 33.62
C ASP A 356 27.30 -39.93 33.87
N ASP A 357 26.91 -41.15 34.25
CA ASP A 357 27.83 -42.29 34.44
C ASP A 357 28.64 -42.62 33.16
N ALA A 358 28.06 -42.37 31.98
CA ALA A 358 28.76 -42.51 30.69
C ALA A 358 29.64 -41.28 30.35
N CYS A 359 29.30 -40.09 30.86
CA CYS A 359 29.99 -38.82 30.61
C CYS A 359 31.20 -38.58 31.53
N GLU A 360 31.08 -38.81 32.84
CA GLU A 360 32.15 -38.51 33.80
C GLU A 360 33.32 -39.50 33.72
N ASN A 361 33.03 -40.77 33.43
CA ASN A 361 33.90 -41.88 33.80
C ASN A 361 35.02 -42.16 32.76
N ARG A 362 35.97 -41.22 32.67
CA ARG A 362 37.05 -41.20 31.65
C ARG A 362 37.92 -42.45 31.59
N ASN A 363 38.02 -43.25 32.65
CA ASN A 363 38.96 -44.37 32.74
C ASN A 363 38.32 -45.78 32.70
N THR A 364 37.00 -45.91 32.80
CA THR A 364 36.33 -47.22 32.72
C THR A 364 35.91 -47.56 31.29
N VAL A 365 35.54 -48.84 31.08
CA VAL A 365 34.91 -49.35 29.86
C VAL A 365 33.40 -49.28 30.07
N VAL A 366 32.68 -48.57 29.19
CA VAL A 366 31.22 -48.51 29.23
C VAL A 366 30.67 -49.80 28.65
N SER A 367 29.99 -50.59 29.47
CA SER A 367 29.34 -51.83 29.04
C SER A 367 27.93 -51.54 28.55
N LEU A 368 27.72 -51.64 27.23
CA LEU A 368 26.41 -51.43 26.60
C LEU A 368 25.30 -52.24 27.29
N LYS A 369 25.62 -53.46 27.76
CA LYS A 369 24.69 -54.32 28.50
C LYS A 369 24.18 -53.68 29.79
N SER A 370 25.05 -53.17 30.67
CA SER A 370 24.60 -52.59 31.95
C SER A 370 23.82 -51.29 31.74
N THR A 371 24.15 -50.54 30.67
CA THR A 371 23.40 -49.34 30.29
C THR A 371 21.99 -49.68 29.77
N VAL A 372 21.87 -50.71 28.94
CA VAL A 372 20.56 -51.23 28.48
C VAL A 372 19.72 -51.78 29.64
N GLU A 373 20.33 -52.53 30.58
CA GLU A 373 19.67 -52.99 31.81
C GLU A 373 19.19 -51.81 32.68
N SER A 374 19.92 -50.69 32.70
CA SER A 374 19.53 -49.47 33.44
C SER A 374 18.35 -48.75 32.77
N PHE A 375 18.37 -48.57 31.44
CA PHE A 375 17.25 -47.96 30.71
C PHE A 375 15.99 -48.84 30.72
N ALA A 376 16.13 -50.17 30.75
CA ALA A 376 15.00 -51.08 30.93
C ALA A 376 14.22 -50.78 32.22
N SER A 377 14.92 -50.60 33.35
CA SER A 377 14.28 -50.26 34.63
C SER A 377 13.66 -48.86 34.65
N VAL A 378 14.18 -47.90 33.86
CA VAL A 378 13.53 -46.60 33.63
C VAL A 378 12.20 -46.77 32.88
N LEU A 379 12.18 -47.61 31.83
CA LEU A 379 10.98 -47.89 31.01
C LEU A 379 9.90 -48.72 31.76
N GLU A 380 10.27 -49.46 32.80
CA GLU A 380 9.29 -50.06 33.73
C GLU A 380 8.60 -49.01 34.60
N GLN A 381 9.37 -48.01 35.06
CA GLN A 381 8.88 -46.93 35.92
C GLN A 381 8.01 -45.90 35.16
N THR A 382 8.29 -45.65 33.87
CA THR A 382 7.37 -44.88 33.01
C THR A 382 6.02 -45.58 32.91
N SER A 383 6.03 -46.90 32.67
CA SER A 383 4.83 -47.74 32.41
C SER A 383 3.84 -47.84 33.58
N THR A 384 4.20 -47.34 34.76
CA THR A 384 3.35 -47.33 35.96
C THR A 384 2.83 -45.92 36.30
N SER A 385 3.20 -44.89 35.53
CA SER A 385 3.04 -43.48 35.89
C SER A 385 2.19 -42.71 34.87
N ASN A 386 1.11 -42.07 35.32
CA ASN A 386 0.31 -41.16 34.49
C ASN A 386 0.97 -39.77 34.50
N PHE A 387 1.48 -39.34 33.34
CA PHE A 387 2.04 -38.00 33.12
C PHE A 387 1.12 -37.15 32.24
N THR A 388 1.36 -35.84 32.20
CA THR A 388 0.80 -34.97 31.15
C THR A 388 1.42 -35.31 29.79
N LYS A 389 0.78 -34.81 28.72
CA LYS A 389 1.24 -35.04 27.35
C LYS A 389 2.61 -34.42 27.11
N GLU A 390 2.81 -33.22 27.62
CA GLU A 390 4.03 -32.42 27.48
C GLU A 390 5.21 -33.05 28.24
N GLU A 391 4.99 -33.49 29.49
CA GLU A 391 5.95 -34.31 30.26
C GLU A 391 6.31 -35.60 29.51
N THR A 392 5.31 -36.32 28.98
CA THR A 392 5.53 -37.60 28.26
C THR A 392 6.42 -37.39 27.04
N SER A 393 6.15 -36.34 26.25
CA SER A 393 6.96 -35.93 25.10
C SER A 393 8.41 -35.60 25.49
N ALA A 394 8.58 -34.81 26.55
CA ALA A 394 9.89 -34.43 27.06
C ALA A 394 10.70 -35.63 27.55
N LEU A 395 10.08 -36.50 28.36
CA LEU A 395 10.74 -37.68 28.92
C LEU A 395 11.12 -38.69 27.84
N ALA A 396 10.21 -38.99 26.90
CA ALA A 396 10.49 -39.89 25.78
C ALA A 396 11.62 -39.35 24.89
N THR A 397 11.64 -38.04 24.61
CA THR A 397 12.73 -37.38 23.87
C THR A 397 14.08 -37.51 24.60
N VAL A 398 14.13 -37.25 25.91
CA VAL A 398 15.36 -37.40 26.70
C VAL A 398 15.81 -38.86 26.77
N VAL A 399 14.91 -39.83 26.91
CA VAL A 399 15.25 -41.27 26.88
C VAL A 399 15.84 -41.65 25.53
N LEU A 400 15.21 -41.26 24.41
CA LEU A 400 15.68 -41.57 23.05
C LEU A 400 17.07 -40.96 22.76
N GLU A 401 17.33 -39.71 23.17
CA GLU A 401 18.63 -39.07 22.97
C GLU A 401 19.70 -39.62 23.95
N SER A 402 19.30 -40.08 25.14
CA SER A 402 20.21 -40.69 26.13
C SER A 402 20.63 -42.12 25.74
N VAL A 403 19.70 -42.96 25.24
CA VAL A 403 20.01 -44.29 24.67
C VAL A 403 20.97 -44.15 23.49
N LYS A 404 20.72 -43.19 22.60
CA LYS A 404 21.61 -42.85 21.49
C LYS A 404 23.00 -42.40 21.96
N SER A 405 23.09 -41.44 22.87
CA SER A 405 24.36 -40.87 23.34
C SER A 405 25.22 -41.89 24.10
N THR A 406 24.60 -42.72 24.94
CA THR A 406 25.29 -43.81 25.65
C THR A 406 25.73 -44.95 24.72
N THR A 407 24.95 -45.29 23.70
CA THR A 407 25.36 -46.26 22.66
C THR A 407 26.57 -45.74 21.86
N LEU A 408 26.59 -44.45 21.51
CA LEU A 408 27.75 -43.81 20.89
C LEU A 408 28.98 -43.83 21.81
N ALA A 409 28.82 -43.57 23.11
CA ALA A 409 29.90 -43.68 24.08
C ALA A 409 30.48 -45.12 24.18
N ALA A 410 29.63 -46.15 24.10
CA ALA A 410 30.06 -47.54 24.06
C ALA A 410 30.87 -47.89 22.80
N PHE A 411 30.48 -47.36 21.62
CA PHE A 411 31.25 -47.56 20.37
C PHE A 411 32.66 -46.95 20.40
N LEU A 412 32.87 -45.87 21.18
CA LEU A 412 34.19 -45.23 21.34
C LEU A 412 35.14 -46.04 22.24
N LYS A 413 34.64 -46.95 23.09
CA LYS A 413 35.41 -47.81 23.98
C LYS A 413 34.80 -49.23 24.05
N PRO A 414 34.85 -50.02 22.97
CA PRO A 414 34.16 -51.30 22.92
C PRO A 414 34.78 -52.32 23.88
N SER A 415 33.91 -53.01 24.63
CA SER A 415 34.29 -54.10 25.55
C SER A 415 34.81 -55.35 24.82
N ALA A 416 34.39 -55.56 23.57
CA ALA A 416 34.88 -56.60 22.66
C ALA A 416 34.67 -56.20 21.19
N ASN A 417 35.50 -56.71 20.27
CA ASN A 417 35.38 -56.50 18.82
C ASN A 417 34.34 -57.45 18.17
N VAL A 418 33.12 -57.53 18.71
CA VAL A 418 32.07 -58.46 18.25
C VAL A 418 30.74 -57.72 18.17
N SER A 419 29.87 -58.11 17.24
CA SER A 419 28.46 -57.68 17.22
C SER A 419 27.77 -58.07 18.52
N GLN A 420 27.03 -57.14 19.14
CA GLN A 420 26.33 -57.35 20.40
C GLN A 420 24.83 -57.15 20.18
N THR A 421 24.07 -58.24 20.28
CA THR A 421 22.62 -58.24 20.41
C THR A 421 22.29 -58.35 21.89
N ILE A 422 21.61 -57.35 22.46
CA ILE A 422 21.28 -57.25 23.88
C ILE A 422 19.77 -57.05 23.98
N GLN A 423 19.09 -58.01 24.59
CA GLN A 423 17.64 -58.05 24.73
C GLN A 423 17.24 -58.00 26.21
N THR A 424 16.38 -57.06 26.55
CA THR A 424 15.57 -57.02 27.79
C THR A 424 14.09 -57.11 27.44
N GLU A 425 13.21 -57.09 28.44
CA GLU A 425 11.76 -57.13 28.19
C GLU A 425 11.31 -55.90 27.38
N GLN A 426 11.74 -54.69 27.77
CA GLN A 426 11.30 -53.42 27.18
C GLN A 426 12.17 -52.94 26.00
N LEU A 427 13.45 -53.33 25.95
CA LEU A 427 14.42 -52.78 25.00
C LEU A 427 15.22 -53.89 24.31
N GLU A 428 15.44 -53.79 23.00
CA GLU A 428 16.38 -54.67 22.30
C GLU A 428 17.27 -53.84 21.38
N ILE A 429 18.58 -54.00 21.53
CA ILE A 429 19.61 -53.34 20.72
C ILE A 429 20.43 -54.41 20.01
N GLU A 430 20.45 -54.38 18.69
CA GLU A 430 21.48 -55.06 17.90
C GLU A 430 22.51 -54.03 17.43
N SER A 431 23.79 -54.30 17.70
CA SER A 431 24.89 -53.41 17.38
C SER A 431 26.03 -54.14 16.69
N LYS A 432 26.63 -53.53 15.66
CA LYS A 432 27.81 -54.04 14.96
C LYS A 432 28.85 -52.94 14.80
N ILE A 433 30.09 -53.29 15.12
CA ILE A 433 31.27 -52.49 14.80
C ILE A 433 31.79 -52.96 13.45
N ILE A 434 31.82 -52.05 12.49
CA ILE A 434 32.22 -52.30 11.11
C ILE A 434 33.67 -51.82 10.96
N LYS A 435 34.58 -52.75 10.72
CA LYS A 435 36.01 -52.50 10.48
C LYS A 435 36.41 -53.21 9.21
N GLU A 436 36.82 -52.46 8.20
CA GLU A 436 37.42 -52.98 6.95
C GLU A 436 36.53 -53.97 6.16
N GLU A 437 35.22 -54.04 6.42
CA GLU A 437 34.30 -54.99 5.75
C GLU A 437 33.66 -54.45 4.47
N CYS A 438 33.54 -53.13 4.28
CA CYS A 438 32.97 -52.52 3.07
C CYS A 438 33.94 -52.61 1.87
N ASN A 439 34.07 -53.81 1.30
CA ASN A 439 34.93 -54.10 0.14
C ASN A 439 34.15 -54.27 -1.18
N GLU A 440 32.81 -54.28 -1.14
CA GLU A 440 31.94 -54.41 -2.30
C GLU A 440 30.84 -53.33 -2.28
N GLU A 441 30.66 -52.62 -3.39
CA GLU A 441 29.77 -51.44 -3.51
C GLU A 441 28.29 -51.73 -3.18
N ASN A 442 27.86 -53.00 -3.27
CA ASN A 442 26.47 -53.43 -3.06
C ASN A 442 26.25 -54.17 -1.72
N MET A 443 27.19 -54.11 -0.77
CA MET A 443 27.02 -54.79 0.52
C MET A 443 26.02 -54.04 1.42
N THR A 444 24.96 -54.75 1.84
CA THR A 444 23.94 -54.25 2.78
C THR A 444 24.01 -54.98 4.12
N PHE A 445 24.06 -54.23 5.22
CA PHE A 445 23.93 -54.77 6.57
C PHE A 445 22.47 -54.79 6.99
N HIS A 446 22.09 -55.89 7.66
CA HIS A 446 20.75 -56.12 8.20
C HIS A 446 20.86 -56.17 9.72
N PHE A 447 19.96 -55.46 10.40
CA PHE A 447 19.85 -55.45 11.87
C PHE A 447 18.40 -55.77 12.26
N LYS A 448 18.20 -56.55 13.33
CA LYS A 448 16.88 -57.03 13.78
C LYS A 448 16.69 -56.87 15.29
N ALA A 449 15.52 -56.42 15.71
CA ALA A 449 15.15 -56.24 17.12
C ALA A 449 13.63 -56.37 17.30
N LYS A 450 13.14 -57.18 18.27
CA LYS A 450 11.71 -57.42 18.58
C LYS A 450 10.74 -57.65 17.39
N GLY A 451 11.25 -58.16 16.27
CA GLY A 451 10.50 -58.44 15.03
C GLY A 451 10.80 -57.46 13.88
N ASP A 452 11.19 -56.23 14.21
CA ASP A 452 11.53 -55.19 13.24
C ASP A 452 12.89 -55.45 12.56
N GLU A 453 13.09 -54.88 11.37
CA GLU A 453 14.34 -54.97 10.60
C GLU A 453 14.76 -53.62 10.00
N MET A 454 16.05 -53.26 10.15
CA MET A 454 16.69 -52.12 9.48
C MET A 454 17.77 -52.61 8.50
N LYS A 455 17.80 -52.01 7.30
CA LYS A 455 18.78 -52.29 6.25
C LYS A 455 19.51 -51.02 5.84
N ILE A 456 20.84 -51.09 5.77
CA ILE A 456 21.72 -49.96 5.44
C ILE A 456 22.87 -50.43 4.54
N GLY A 457 23.19 -49.65 3.50
CA GLY A 457 24.28 -49.95 2.56
C GLY A 457 25.63 -49.36 3.00
N CYS A 458 26.74 -49.94 2.51
CA CYS A 458 28.08 -49.39 2.73
C CYS A 458 28.23 -47.94 2.26
N SER A 459 27.59 -47.55 1.15
CA SER A 459 27.57 -46.17 0.64
C SER A 459 27.01 -45.17 1.67
N THR A 460 25.85 -45.46 2.26
CA THR A 460 25.25 -44.66 3.34
C THR A 460 26.18 -44.51 4.55
N ILE A 461 26.97 -45.54 4.84
CA ILE A 461 27.91 -45.59 5.97
C ILE A 461 29.16 -44.76 5.67
N GLU A 462 29.74 -44.86 4.47
CA GLU A 462 30.88 -44.04 4.04
C GLU A 462 30.54 -42.55 3.96
N GLU A 463 29.31 -42.20 3.51
CA GLU A 463 28.82 -40.83 3.50
C GLU A 463 28.75 -40.15 4.89
N SER A 464 28.80 -40.92 5.98
CA SER A 464 28.78 -40.42 7.37
C SER A 464 30.11 -39.81 7.85
N LYS A 465 31.19 -39.96 7.06
CA LYS A 465 32.56 -39.47 7.35
C LYS A 465 33.14 -39.86 8.72
N SER A 466 32.77 -41.02 9.27
CA SER A 466 33.16 -41.44 10.62
C SER A 466 34.68 -41.43 10.87
N THR A 467 35.20 -40.46 11.63
CA THR A 467 36.65 -40.37 11.91
C THR A 467 37.10 -41.34 13.02
N GLY A 468 37.12 -42.64 12.73
CA GLY A 468 37.59 -43.67 13.67
C GLY A 468 36.87 -45.00 13.50
N THR A 469 36.39 -45.57 14.61
CA THR A 469 35.61 -46.81 14.61
C THR A 469 34.18 -46.54 14.13
N THR A 470 33.79 -47.14 13.01
CA THR A 470 32.41 -47.10 12.50
C THR A 470 31.56 -48.13 13.25
N GLY A 471 30.57 -47.67 14.00
CA GLY A 471 29.60 -48.49 14.72
C GLY A 471 28.19 -48.14 14.28
N VAL A 472 27.37 -49.16 14.02
CA VAL A 472 25.95 -49.02 13.69
C VAL A 472 25.14 -49.86 14.66
N ALA A 473 24.04 -49.32 15.17
CA ALA A 473 23.08 -50.06 15.97
C ALA A 473 21.63 -49.79 15.51
N PHE A 474 20.78 -50.78 15.75
CA PHE A 474 19.34 -50.71 15.61
C PHE A 474 18.70 -51.04 16.96
N VAL A 475 17.67 -50.27 17.32
CA VAL A 475 16.97 -50.36 18.59
C VAL A 475 15.47 -50.49 18.32
N SER A 476 14.81 -51.47 18.93
CA SER A 476 13.35 -51.55 18.97
C SER A 476 12.86 -51.50 20.43
N PHE A 477 11.90 -50.61 20.68
CA PHE A 477 11.28 -50.41 21.99
C PHE A 477 9.93 -51.14 22.06
N LEU A 478 9.62 -51.73 23.22
CA LEU A 478 8.29 -52.25 23.57
C LEU A 478 7.64 -51.29 24.57
N GLY A 479 6.36 -50.95 24.32
CA GLY A 479 5.56 -50.06 25.14
C GLY A 479 5.72 -48.58 24.80
N MET A 480 6.84 -48.16 24.17
CA MET A 480 7.09 -46.77 23.77
C MET A 480 5.98 -46.20 22.86
N GLU A 481 5.38 -47.05 22.03
CA GLU A 481 4.22 -46.79 21.18
C GLU A 481 2.96 -46.32 21.93
N SER A 482 2.86 -46.58 23.24
CA SER A 482 1.76 -46.12 24.10
C SER A 482 2.02 -44.77 24.77
N PHE A 483 3.28 -44.32 24.82
CA PHE A 483 3.67 -43.00 25.33
C PHE A 483 3.78 -41.99 24.18
N LEU A 484 4.31 -42.40 23.03
CA LEU A 484 4.42 -41.61 21.81
C LEU A 484 3.27 -41.95 20.84
N ASP A 485 2.04 -41.79 21.31
CA ASP A 485 0.81 -42.12 20.58
C ASP A 485 0.59 -41.24 19.32
N GLU A 486 -0.47 -41.53 18.56
CA GLU A 486 -0.85 -40.72 17.40
C GLU A 486 -1.19 -39.25 17.74
N SER A 487 -1.42 -38.91 19.02
CA SER A 487 -1.79 -37.55 19.40
C SER A 487 -0.62 -36.57 19.24
N PHE A 488 0.63 -37.05 19.20
CA PHE A 488 1.83 -36.26 18.93
C PHE A 488 2.08 -36.00 17.43
N PHE A 489 1.22 -36.51 16.54
CA PHE A 489 1.31 -36.29 15.10
C PHE A 489 0.70 -34.95 14.67
N GLN A 490 1.47 -34.18 13.89
CA GLN A 490 1.02 -32.91 13.34
C GLN A 490 1.35 -32.79 11.85
N ASP A 491 0.34 -33.03 11.00
CA ASP A 491 0.42 -32.88 9.54
C ASP A 491 0.55 -31.39 9.14
N GLN A 492 1.79 -30.90 9.06
CA GLN A 492 2.08 -29.53 8.60
C GLN A 492 1.82 -29.32 7.09
N GLN A 493 1.50 -30.37 6.32
CA GLN A 493 1.39 -30.30 4.86
C GLN A 493 -0.06 -30.23 4.35
N MET A 494 -1.05 -30.10 5.25
CA MET A 494 -2.46 -29.92 4.88
C MET A 494 -3.06 -28.55 5.25
N PRO A 495 -3.80 -27.91 4.32
CA PRO A 495 -4.62 -26.74 4.64
C PRO A 495 -5.72 -27.02 5.68
N LEU A 496 -6.20 -25.95 6.30
CA LEU A 496 -7.15 -25.84 7.43
C LEU A 496 -8.55 -26.50 7.26
N ALA A 497 -8.74 -27.41 6.30
CA ALA A 497 -10.03 -28.02 5.96
C ALA A 497 -10.24 -29.47 6.46
N ILE A 498 -9.22 -30.15 7.01
CA ILE A 498 -9.29 -31.60 7.33
C ILE A 498 -8.81 -31.93 8.77
N SER A 499 -9.30 -31.23 9.79
CA SER A 499 -9.07 -31.58 11.21
C SER A 499 -9.88 -32.80 11.70
N GLN A 500 -10.17 -33.76 10.80
CA GLN A 500 -11.06 -34.92 11.04
C GLN A 500 -10.57 -36.21 10.35
N ARG A 501 -9.29 -36.30 9.98
CA ARG A 501 -8.67 -37.63 9.83
C ARG A 501 -8.53 -38.25 11.22
N LYS A 502 -9.04 -39.47 11.37
CA LYS A 502 -8.71 -40.30 12.53
C LYS A 502 -7.41 -41.02 12.21
N VAL A 503 -6.51 -41.05 13.17
CA VAL A 503 -5.20 -41.69 13.10
C VAL A 503 -5.11 -42.69 14.24
N LYS A 504 -4.29 -43.72 14.08
CA LYS A 504 -3.89 -44.66 15.14
C LYS A 504 -2.41 -45.02 14.97
N MET A 505 -1.67 -45.13 16.06
CA MET A 505 -0.35 -45.77 16.08
C MET A 505 -0.50 -47.26 15.70
N ASN A 506 0.40 -47.80 14.87
CA ASN A 506 0.31 -49.20 14.44
C ASN A 506 1.67 -49.92 14.29
N SER A 507 2.75 -49.36 14.81
CA SER A 507 4.04 -50.05 14.95
C SER A 507 4.70 -49.75 16.29
N ARG A 508 5.74 -50.50 16.60
CA ARG A 508 6.74 -50.13 17.62
C ARG A 508 7.40 -48.81 17.25
N VAL A 509 8.02 -48.17 18.25
CA VAL A 509 9.01 -47.12 18.01
C VAL A 509 10.38 -47.78 17.87
N VAL A 510 11.10 -47.43 16.81
CA VAL A 510 12.48 -47.90 16.57
C VAL A 510 13.45 -46.73 16.41
N GLN A 511 14.75 -46.98 16.58
CA GLN A 511 15.80 -45.97 16.45
C GLN A 511 17.03 -46.57 15.74
N GLY A 512 17.52 -45.87 14.72
CA GLY A 512 18.83 -46.15 14.10
C GLY A 512 19.93 -45.25 14.66
N ILE A 513 21.10 -45.82 14.97
CA ILE A 513 22.25 -45.13 15.57
C ILE A 513 23.49 -45.45 14.72
N MET A 514 24.31 -44.44 14.42
CA MET A 514 25.59 -44.60 13.72
C MET A 514 26.64 -43.60 14.25
N THR A 515 27.90 -44.01 14.35
CA THR A 515 29.02 -43.10 14.68
C THR A 515 29.44 -42.30 13.45
N GLY A 516 28.96 -41.07 13.30
CA GLY A 516 29.32 -40.17 12.19
C GLY A 516 28.68 -38.79 12.31
N GLU A 517 28.95 -37.91 11.34
CA GLU A 517 28.22 -36.64 11.21
C GLU A 517 26.75 -36.92 10.84
N LYS A 518 25.78 -36.20 11.43
CA LYS A 518 24.37 -36.31 11.06
C LYS A 518 24.16 -35.64 9.69
N LYS A 519 24.30 -36.41 8.62
CA LYS A 519 23.94 -36.01 7.27
C LYS A 519 22.45 -36.24 7.04
N ASP A 520 21.72 -35.16 6.77
CA ASP A 520 20.35 -35.25 6.25
C ASP A 520 20.40 -35.32 4.72
N GLY A 521 19.71 -36.32 4.13
CA GLY A 521 19.79 -36.57 2.69
C GLY A 521 20.99 -37.44 2.28
N PHE A 522 21.04 -38.67 2.79
CA PHE A 522 21.89 -39.72 2.21
C PHE A 522 21.50 -40.00 0.74
N SER A 523 22.49 -40.34 -0.09
CA SER A 523 22.26 -40.67 -1.51
C SER A 523 21.48 -41.98 -1.67
N ASP A 524 21.86 -43.00 -0.88
CA ASP A 524 21.13 -44.27 -0.78
C ASP A 524 20.33 -44.32 0.52
N PRO A 525 19.00 -44.57 0.47
CA PRO A 525 18.13 -44.51 1.63
C PRO A 525 18.22 -45.75 2.53
N ILE A 526 17.97 -45.53 3.82
CA ILE A 526 17.88 -46.56 4.84
C ILE A 526 16.48 -47.17 4.79
N ILE A 527 16.38 -48.51 4.71
CA ILE A 527 15.12 -49.22 4.61
C ILE A 527 14.75 -49.85 5.94
N TYR A 528 13.63 -49.42 6.52
CA TYR A 528 13.04 -49.97 7.72
C TYR A 528 11.83 -50.84 7.36
N THR A 529 11.72 -52.01 7.98
CA THR A 529 10.57 -52.92 7.87
C THR A 529 10.05 -53.14 9.28
N LEU A 530 8.82 -52.66 9.55
CA LEU A 530 8.22 -52.69 10.88
C LEU A 530 7.00 -53.63 10.90
N GLU A 531 6.83 -54.35 11.99
CA GLU A 531 5.65 -55.21 12.19
C GLU A 531 4.42 -54.36 12.57
N ASN A 532 3.29 -54.64 11.91
CA ASN A 532 2.03 -53.96 12.15
C ASN A 532 1.37 -54.55 13.42
N ILE A 533 1.09 -53.72 14.44
CA ILE A 533 0.46 -54.16 15.70
C ILE A 533 -0.96 -54.68 15.47
N GLU A 534 -1.78 -53.97 14.69
CA GLU A 534 -3.05 -54.48 14.16
C GLU A 534 -2.96 -54.75 12.65
N PRO A 535 -3.63 -55.79 12.12
CA PRO A 535 -3.73 -56.04 10.69
C PRO A 535 -4.32 -54.85 9.92
N LYS A 536 -3.52 -54.28 9.02
CA LYS A 536 -3.86 -53.09 8.21
C LYS A 536 -5.12 -53.34 7.36
N GLN A 537 -6.12 -52.48 7.50
CA GLN A 537 -7.36 -52.53 6.70
C GLN A 537 -7.17 -51.93 5.28
N GLU A 538 -8.02 -52.29 4.33
CA GLU A 538 -7.94 -51.78 2.93
C GLU A 538 -8.09 -50.24 2.86
N PHE A 539 -8.98 -49.66 3.67
CA PHE A 539 -9.23 -48.21 3.72
C PHE A 539 -8.19 -47.41 4.52
N GLU A 540 -7.34 -48.08 5.31
CA GLU A 540 -6.29 -47.43 6.09
C GLU A 540 -5.07 -47.12 5.22
N ARG A 541 -4.51 -45.92 5.38
CA ARG A 541 -3.27 -45.49 4.73
C ARG A 541 -2.15 -45.37 5.75
N PRO A 542 -1.04 -46.13 5.60
CA PRO A 542 0.12 -45.97 6.47
C PRO A 542 0.84 -44.66 6.16
N ILE A 543 1.45 -44.11 7.21
CA ILE A 543 2.32 -42.93 7.17
C ILE A 543 3.55 -43.30 8.00
N CYS A 544 4.71 -43.37 7.34
CA CYS A 544 6.01 -43.42 8.04
C CYS A 544 6.23 -42.07 8.72
N VAL A 545 6.44 -42.06 10.04
CA VAL A 545 6.64 -40.84 10.82
C VAL A 545 7.96 -40.88 11.59
N SER A 546 8.72 -39.79 11.48
CA SER A 546 9.96 -39.57 12.20
C SER A 546 9.74 -38.67 13.41
N TRP A 547 10.39 -38.97 14.55
CA TRP A 547 10.37 -38.11 15.73
C TRP A 547 11.31 -36.93 15.50
N ASP A 548 10.75 -35.73 15.32
CA ASP A 548 11.51 -34.49 15.24
C ASP A 548 11.71 -33.91 16.64
N THR A 549 12.97 -33.81 17.07
CA THR A 549 13.38 -33.26 18.37
C THR A 549 13.62 -31.75 18.35
N ASN A 550 13.56 -31.10 17.18
CA ASN A 550 13.84 -29.66 17.04
C ASN A 550 12.60 -28.78 17.33
N VAL A 551 11.44 -29.40 17.53
CA VAL A 551 10.18 -28.73 17.93
C VAL A 551 10.00 -28.89 19.43
N GLU A 552 9.58 -27.83 20.13
CA GLU A 552 9.34 -27.83 21.58
C GLU A 552 8.48 -29.05 22.02
N GLY A 553 9.08 -29.90 22.86
CA GLY A 553 8.53 -31.17 23.36
C GLY A 553 8.88 -32.42 22.53
N GLY A 554 9.20 -32.27 21.25
CA GLY A 554 9.32 -33.37 20.27
C GLY A 554 7.97 -33.76 19.66
N ARG A 555 7.92 -34.09 18.35
CA ARG A 555 6.67 -34.45 17.64
C ARG A 555 6.88 -35.47 16.51
N TRP A 556 5.82 -36.20 16.17
CA TRP A 556 5.79 -37.05 14.97
C TRP A 556 5.59 -36.20 13.70
N THR A 557 6.52 -36.31 12.76
CA THR A 557 6.48 -35.62 11.45
C THR A 557 6.54 -36.62 10.30
N SER A 558 5.96 -36.29 9.14
CA SER A 558 6.03 -37.11 7.91
C SER A 558 7.23 -36.76 7.01
N SER A 559 8.23 -36.05 7.52
CA SER A 559 9.42 -35.64 6.79
C SER A 559 10.54 -36.68 6.80
N GLY A 560 11.31 -36.75 5.70
CA GLY A 560 12.50 -37.60 5.57
C GLY A 560 12.22 -39.08 5.25
N CYS A 561 10.97 -39.54 5.35
CA CYS A 561 10.60 -40.94 5.13
C CYS A 561 9.39 -41.09 4.19
N VAL A 562 9.39 -42.15 3.37
CA VAL A 562 8.29 -42.52 2.47
C VAL A 562 7.94 -44.00 2.60
N VAL A 563 6.66 -44.35 2.44
CA VAL A 563 6.23 -45.75 2.35
C VAL A 563 6.63 -46.31 0.99
N LEU A 564 7.32 -47.45 0.97
CA LEU A 564 7.58 -48.22 -0.25
C LEU A 564 6.51 -49.30 -0.48
N GLU A 565 6.21 -50.07 0.56
CA GLU A 565 5.30 -51.22 0.51
C GLU A 565 4.52 -51.31 1.83
N ALA A 566 3.27 -51.78 1.77
CA ALA A 566 2.43 -51.97 2.94
C ALA A 566 1.56 -53.21 2.78
N SER A 567 1.78 -54.19 3.66
CA SER A 567 1.03 -55.43 3.76
C SER A 567 0.06 -55.37 4.94
N GLU A 568 -0.70 -56.46 5.16
CA GLU A 568 -1.54 -56.62 6.35
C GLU A 568 -0.68 -56.66 7.62
N THR A 569 0.44 -57.37 7.60
CA THR A 569 1.28 -57.67 8.79
C THR A 569 2.54 -56.81 8.94
N HIS A 570 3.02 -56.17 7.87
CA HIS A 570 4.25 -55.38 7.90
C HIS A 570 4.14 -54.16 6.98
N THR A 571 4.88 -53.09 7.29
CA THR A 571 4.98 -51.91 6.45
C THR A 571 6.45 -51.51 6.28
N VAL A 572 6.84 -51.13 5.05
CA VAL A 572 8.22 -50.83 4.64
C VAL A 572 8.38 -49.33 4.39
N CYS A 573 9.29 -48.71 5.12
CA CYS A 573 9.63 -47.29 5.05
C CYS A 573 11.04 -47.09 4.48
N SER A 574 11.19 -46.14 3.57
CA SER A 574 12.47 -45.67 3.03
C SER A 574 12.76 -44.28 3.56
N CYS A 575 13.84 -44.11 4.32
CA CYS A 575 14.22 -42.84 4.93
C CYS A 575 15.59 -42.35 4.42
N ASN A 576 15.72 -41.05 4.15
CA ASN A 576 16.97 -40.44 3.67
C ASN A 576 17.87 -39.91 4.80
N GLN A 577 17.60 -40.29 6.05
CA GLN A 577 18.28 -39.84 7.27
C GLN A 577 18.10 -40.88 8.39
N MET A 578 19.06 -40.97 9.32
CA MET A 578 18.92 -41.75 10.55
C MET A 578 17.93 -41.06 11.50
N VAL A 579 16.86 -41.75 11.89
CA VAL A 579 15.77 -41.20 12.72
C VAL A 579 15.25 -42.22 13.74
N ASN A 580 14.51 -41.72 14.72
CA ASN A 580 13.55 -42.53 15.46
C ASN A 580 12.27 -42.61 14.60
N LEU A 581 11.76 -43.81 14.33
CA LEU A 581 10.70 -44.07 13.36
C LEU A 581 9.53 -44.82 13.99
N ALA A 582 8.32 -44.50 13.56
CA ALA A 582 7.11 -45.29 13.78
C ALA A 582 6.14 -45.19 12.58
N ILE A 583 5.01 -45.87 12.65
CA ILE A 583 3.99 -45.93 11.58
C ILE A 583 2.61 -45.64 12.15
N ILE A 584 1.96 -44.63 11.56
CA ILE A 584 0.61 -44.21 11.88
C ILE A 584 -0.33 -44.61 10.73
N MET A 585 -1.46 -45.23 11.04
CA MET A 585 -2.51 -45.55 10.08
C MET A 585 -3.57 -44.45 10.09
N ALA A 586 -3.84 -43.84 8.93
CA ALA A 586 -4.82 -42.78 8.77
C ALA A 586 -6.09 -43.24 8.03
N TYR A 587 -7.25 -42.85 8.52
CA TYR A 587 -8.56 -43.06 7.91
C TYR A 587 -9.46 -41.81 8.07
N GLY A 588 -10.54 -41.71 7.30
CA GLY A 588 -11.37 -40.51 7.29
C GLY A 588 -12.75 -40.69 6.68
N GLU A 589 -13.73 -40.00 7.27
CA GLU A 589 -15.13 -39.99 6.83
C GLU A 589 -15.34 -38.87 5.79
N LEU A 590 -15.81 -39.22 4.58
CA LEU A 590 -16.19 -38.21 3.58
C LEU A 590 -17.48 -37.52 4.03
N THR A 591 -17.39 -36.27 4.48
CA THR A 591 -18.57 -35.52 4.95
C THR A 591 -19.51 -35.23 3.78
N MET A 592 -20.64 -35.95 3.75
CA MET A 592 -21.66 -35.87 2.70
C MET A 592 -22.11 -34.44 2.35
N GLY A 593 -22.05 -33.52 3.32
CA GLY A 593 -22.32 -32.10 3.12
C GLY A 593 -21.44 -31.42 2.07
N CYS A 594 -20.16 -31.79 1.95
CA CYS A 594 -19.24 -31.19 0.97
C CYS A 594 -19.63 -31.53 -0.47
N ALA A 595 -20.05 -32.77 -0.72
CA ALA A 595 -20.56 -33.22 -2.02
C ALA A 595 -21.91 -32.54 -2.35
N ILE A 596 -22.81 -32.42 -1.36
CA ILE A 596 -24.11 -31.72 -1.51
C ILE A 596 -23.89 -30.23 -1.86
N ILE A 597 -22.97 -29.55 -1.17
CA ILE A 597 -22.61 -28.15 -1.44
C ILE A 597 -22.03 -28.01 -2.87
N ALA A 598 -21.11 -28.89 -3.27
CA ALA A 598 -20.56 -28.87 -4.62
C ALA A 598 -21.65 -29.08 -5.70
N GLY A 599 -22.58 -30.01 -5.49
CA GLY A 599 -23.73 -30.25 -6.37
C GLY A 599 -24.69 -29.05 -6.47
N PHE A 600 -25.01 -28.44 -5.34
CA PHE A 600 -25.88 -27.26 -5.29
C PHE A 600 -25.25 -26.04 -5.97
N LEU A 601 -23.96 -25.79 -5.73
CA LEU A 601 -23.22 -24.71 -6.40
C LEU A 601 -23.10 -24.95 -7.92
N HIS A 602 -22.83 -26.19 -8.35
CA HIS A 602 -22.79 -26.55 -9.78
C HIS A 602 -24.14 -26.21 -10.47
N TYR A 603 -25.26 -26.57 -9.83
CA TYR A 603 -26.60 -26.24 -10.32
C TYR A 603 -26.84 -24.72 -10.39
N LEU A 604 -26.55 -23.98 -9.31
CA LEU A 604 -26.80 -22.54 -9.25
C LEU A 604 -26.01 -21.77 -10.31
N TYR A 605 -24.71 -22.05 -10.47
CA TYR A 605 -23.91 -21.36 -11.47
C TYR A 605 -24.39 -21.65 -12.89
N LEU A 606 -24.70 -22.91 -13.24
CA LEU A 606 -25.29 -23.24 -14.54
C LEU A 606 -26.62 -22.52 -14.76
N ALA A 607 -27.50 -22.45 -13.76
CA ALA A 607 -28.76 -21.72 -13.87
C ALA A 607 -28.54 -20.23 -14.18
N CYS A 608 -27.57 -19.56 -13.53
CA CYS A 608 -27.22 -18.19 -13.87
C CYS A 608 -26.82 -18.02 -15.35
N PHE A 609 -26.02 -18.94 -15.92
CA PHE A 609 -25.65 -18.87 -17.34
C PHE A 609 -26.84 -19.11 -18.28
N PHE A 610 -27.70 -20.10 -18.00
CA PHE A 610 -28.88 -20.36 -18.83
C PHE A 610 -29.89 -19.19 -18.77
N TRP A 611 -30.02 -18.48 -17.64
CA TRP A 611 -30.80 -17.25 -17.56
C TRP A 611 -30.15 -16.06 -18.30
N MET A 612 -28.82 -15.90 -18.26
CA MET A 612 -28.13 -14.91 -19.10
C MET A 612 -28.34 -15.17 -20.61
N LEU A 613 -28.46 -16.43 -21.04
CA LEU A 613 -28.81 -16.79 -22.41
C LEU A 613 -30.27 -16.44 -22.76
N ILE A 614 -31.22 -16.69 -21.85
CA ILE A 614 -32.63 -16.29 -22.04
C ILE A 614 -32.72 -14.77 -22.24
N GLU A 615 -32.08 -13.97 -21.38
CA GLU A 615 -32.04 -12.51 -21.51
C GLU A 615 -31.43 -12.07 -22.85
N ALA A 616 -30.29 -12.64 -23.25
CA ALA A 616 -29.64 -12.35 -24.53
C ALA A 616 -30.58 -12.57 -25.74
N VAL A 617 -31.30 -13.70 -25.75
CA VAL A 617 -32.26 -14.04 -26.81
C VAL A 617 -33.47 -13.10 -26.78
N MET A 618 -34.03 -12.82 -25.60
CA MET A 618 -35.20 -11.96 -25.45
C MET A 618 -34.92 -10.51 -25.91
N LEU A 619 -33.75 -9.97 -25.56
CA LEU A 619 -33.29 -8.64 -25.99
C LEU A 619 -33.11 -8.57 -27.51
N PHE A 620 -32.45 -9.57 -28.11
CA PHE A 620 -32.27 -9.66 -29.56
C PHE A 620 -33.62 -9.73 -30.30
N LEU A 621 -34.56 -10.54 -29.80
CA LEU A 621 -35.90 -10.67 -30.39
C LEU A 621 -36.71 -9.35 -30.28
N MET A 622 -36.63 -8.66 -29.14
CA MET A 622 -37.28 -7.37 -28.92
C MET A 622 -36.75 -6.29 -29.86
N VAL A 623 -35.42 -6.15 -29.97
CA VAL A 623 -34.77 -5.13 -30.82
C VAL A 623 -34.97 -5.42 -32.31
N ARG A 624 -34.92 -6.69 -32.73
CA ARG A 624 -35.12 -7.09 -34.13
C ARG A 624 -36.54 -6.80 -34.63
N ASN A 625 -37.56 -6.98 -33.79
CA ASN A 625 -38.96 -6.96 -34.20
C ASN A 625 -39.80 -5.88 -33.51
N LEU A 626 -39.58 -4.59 -33.83
CA LEU A 626 -40.43 -3.49 -33.35
C LEU A 626 -41.93 -3.59 -33.75
N LYS A 627 -42.32 -4.46 -34.69
CA LYS A 627 -43.73 -4.81 -34.96
C LYS A 627 -44.32 -5.93 -34.07
N VAL A 628 -43.47 -6.70 -33.37
CA VAL A 628 -43.88 -7.79 -32.44
C VAL A 628 -44.20 -7.23 -31.04
N VAL A 629 -44.11 -5.91 -30.84
CA VAL A 629 -44.76 -5.21 -29.71
C VAL A 629 -46.26 -5.56 -29.64
N ASN A 630 -46.96 -5.61 -30.79
CA ASN A 630 -48.37 -6.04 -30.87
C ASN A 630 -48.59 -7.57 -30.70
N TYR A 631 -47.52 -8.36 -30.58
CA TYR A 631 -47.60 -9.81 -30.34
C TYR A 631 -47.32 -10.14 -28.87
N PHE A 632 -46.26 -9.54 -28.28
CA PHE A 632 -45.97 -9.65 -26.85
C PHE A 632 -47.05 -9.01 -25.97
N SER A 633 -47.68 -7.91 -26.41
CA SER A 633 -48.74 -7.25 -25.65
C SER A 633 -50.08 -8.01 -25.61
N SER A 634 -50.19 -9.18 -26.25
CA SER A 634 -51.49 -9.86 -26.48
C SER A 634 -51.57 -11.31 -25.97
N ARG A 635 -50.46 -11.99 -25.67
CA ARG A 635 -50.50 -13.40 -25.19
C ARG A 635 -49.35 -13.76 -24.24
N HIS A 636 -49.66 -14.67 -23.31
CA HIS A 636 -48.66 -15.41 -22.54
C HIS A 636 -47.76 -16.24 -23.48
N ILE A 637 -46.67 -15.66 -23.96
CA ILE A 637 -45.45 -16.44 -24.22
C ILE A 637 -45.07 -17.01 -22.86
N LYS A 638 -45.23 -18.33 -22.70
CA LYS A 638 -45.38 -18.93 -21.37
C LYS A 638 -44.09 -18.75 -20.57
N MET A 639 -44.11 -17.89 -19.56
CA MET A 639 -43.01 -17.73 -18.59
C MET A 639 -42.55 -19.09 -18.06
N TRP A 640 -43.49 -20.03 -17.87
CA TRP A 640 -43.22 -21.42 -17.53
C TRP A 640 -42.22 -22.13 -18.45
N TYR A 641 -42.27 -21.94 -19.78
CA TYR A 641 -41.27 -22.52 -20.69
C TYR A 641 -39.87 -21.88 -20.51
N LEU A 642 -39.80 -20.58 -20.23
CA LEU A 642 -38.52 -19.91 -19.93
C LEU A 642 -37.95 -20.42 -18.60
N CYS A 643 -38.78 -20.60 -17.56
CA CYS A 643 -38.36 -21.21 -16.30
C CYS A 643 -37.91 -22.67 -16.47
N VAL A 644 -38.62 -23.47 -17.27
CA VAL A 644 -38.24 -24.86 -17.59
C VAL A 644 -36.91 -24.92 -18.35
N PHE A 645 -36.63 -23.97 -19.25
CA PHE A 645 -35.34 -23.87 -19.92
C PHE A 645 -34.23 -23.40 -18.96
N GLY A 646 -34.46 -22.30 -18.23
CA GLY A 646 -33.49 -21.62 -17.38
C GLY A 646 -33.09 -22.35 -16.09
N TYR A 647 -33.95 -23.25 -15.59
CA TYR A 647 -33.67 -24.09 -14.41
C TYR A 647 -33.64 -25.59 -14.73
N GLY A 648 -34.49 -26.07 -15.64
CA GLY A 648 -34.61 -27.51 -15.92
C GLY A 648 -33.41 -28.10 -16.67
N ILE A 649 -32.81 -27.37 -17.61
CA ILE A 649 -31.61 -27.85 -18.32
C ILE A 649 -30.37 -27.90 -17.40
N PRO A 650 -30.07 -26.86 -16.59
CA PRO A 650 -29.08 -26.96 -15.51
C PRO A 650 -29.31 -28.17 -14.58
N GLY A 651 -30.56 -28.39 -14.15
CA GLY A 651 -30.92 -29.53 -13.31
C GLY A 651 -30.63 -30.87 -13.97
N LEU A 652 -30.93 -31.01 -15.27
CA LEU A 652 -30.64 -32.20 -16.05
C LEU A 652 -29.12 -32.45 -16.20
N VAL A 653 -28.33 -31.41 -16.48
CA VAL A 653 -26.86 -31.52 -16.60
C VAL A 653 -26.24 -31.99 -15.27
N VAL A 654 -26.68 -31.42 -14.15
CA VAL A 654 -26.20 -31.82 -12.81
C VAL A 654 -26.66 -33.24 -12.47
N ALA A 655 -27.91 -33.60 -12.73
CA ALA A 655 -28.43 -34.95 -12.47
C ALA A 655 -27.70 -36.04 -13.27
N VAL A 656 -27.42 -35.80 -14.55
CA VAL A 656 -26.58 -36.71 -15.37
C VAL A 656 -25.16 -36.78 -14.82
N SER A 657 -24.57 -35.66 -14.43
CA SER A 657 -23.21 -35.62 -13.87
C SER A 657 -23.10 -36.38 -12.54
N VAL A 658 -24.10 -36.28 -11.66
CA VAL A 658 -24.20 -37.07 -10.41
C VAL A 658 -24.37 -38.56 -10.71
N GLY A 659 -25.21 -38.92 -11.69
CA GLY A 659 -25.45 -40.31 -12.08
C GLY A 659 -24.25 -41.00 -12.75
N VAL A 660 -23.38 -40.26 -13.44
CA VAL A 660 -22.19 -40.79 -14.11
C VAL A 660 -20.99 -40.91 -13.16
N GLN A 661 -20.72 -39.90 -12.33
CA GLN A 661 -19.56 -39.93 -11.42
C GLN A 661 -19.86 -39.19 -10.11
N PRO A 662 -20.55 -39.82 -9.14
CA PRO A 662 -20.88 -39.18 -7.86
C PRO A 662 -19.62 -38.78 -7.07
N GLN A 663 -18.55 -39.57 -7.17
CA GLN A 663 -17.23 -39.28 -6.58
C GLN A 663 -16.50 -38.08 -7.22
N GLY A 664 -17.09 -37.43 -8.23
CA GLY A 664 -16.58 -36.18 -8.82
C GLY A 664 -17.00 -34.91 -8.08
N TYR A 665 -17.91 -35.01 -7.10
CA TYR A 665 -18.43 -33.89 -6.32
C TYR A 665 -17.73 -33.75 -4.96
N GLY A 666 -16.88 -32.73 -4.86
CA GLY A 666 -16.04 -32.48 -3.69
C GLY A 666 -14.65 -33.09 -3.85
N MET A 667 -13.62 -32.27 -3.66
CA MET A 667 -12.24 -32.71 -3.45
C MET A 667 -11.89 -32.54 -1.98
N HIS A 668 -11.01 -33.39 -1.44
CA HIS A 668 -10.57 -33.31 -0.04
C HIS A 668 -10.09 -31.91 0.42
N ASN A 669 -9.59 -31.09 -0.50
CA ASN A 669 -9.10 -29.73 -0.24
C ASN A 669 -10.09 -28.62 -0.64
N ARG A 670 -11.18 -28.92 -1.37
CA ARG A 670 -12.17 -27.94 -1.88
C ARG A 670 -13.53 -28.59 -2.16
N CYS A 671 -14.63 -28.04 -1.61
CA CYS A 671 -15.99 -28.46 -1.94
C CYS A 671 -16.46 -27.91 -3.31
N TRP A 672 -15.81 -28.38 -4.37
CA TRP A 672 -16.13 -28.10 -5.78
C TRP A 672 -15.93 -29.36 -6.64
N LEU A 673 -16.22 -29.26 -7.93
CA LEU A 673 -16.03 -30.33 -8.92
C LEU A 673 -14.56 -30.74 -9.03
N ASN A 674 -14.30 -32.04 -9.15
CA ASN A 674 -12.96 -32.57 -9.38
C ASN A 674 -12.37 -32.05 -10.71
N THR A 675 -11.12 -31.59 -10.65
CA THR A 675 -10.38 -31.01 -11.78
C THR A 675 -9.38 -31.99 -12.42
N GLU A 676 -8.94 -33.02 -11.70
CA GLU A 676 -7.92 -33.98 -12.13
C GLU A 676 -8.51 -35.02 -13.11
N THR A 677 -9.74 -35.48 -12.86
CA THR A 677 -10.43 -36.50 -13.67
C THR A 677 -11.13 -35.95 -14.91
N GLY A 678 -10.91 -34.66 -15.25
CA GLY A 678 -11.62 -33.97 -16.33
C GLY A 678 -13.10 -33.66 -16.06
N PHE A 679 -13.65 -34.08 -14.91
CA PHE A 679 -15.06 -33.94 -14.55
C PHE A 679 -15.57 -32.48 -14.59
N ILE A 680 -14.69 -31.51 -14.35
CA ILE A 680 -14.93 -30.06 -14.50
C ILE A 680 -15.50 -29.65 -15.88
N TRP A 681 -15.30 -30.43 -16.95
CA TRP A 681 -15.89 -30.15 -18.27
C TRP A 681 -17.42 -30.20 -18.30
N SER A 682 -18.05 -30.92 -17.36
CA SER A 682 -19.52 -30.90 -17.16
C SER A 682 -20.06 -29.48 -16.91
N PHE A 683 -19.27 -28.65 -16.23
CA PHE A 683 -19.55 -27.23 -16.01
C PHE A 683 -19.01 -26.35 -17.14
N LEU A 684 -17.72 -26.51 -17.49
CA LEU A 684 -17.01 -25.57 -18.35
C LEU A 684 -17.52 -25.56 -19.80
N GLY A 685 -17.86 -26.73 -20.36
CA GLY A 685 -18.34 -26.86 -21.74
C GLY A 685 -19.63 -26.07 -22.02
N PRO A 686 -20.71 -26.27 -21.25
CA PRO A 686 -21.93 -25.47 -21.35
C PRO A 686 -21.68 -23.96 -21.18
N VAL A 687 -20.85 -23.58 -20.20
CA VAL A 687 -20.55 -22.16 -19.89
C VAL A 687 -19.84 -21.47 -21.05
N CYS A 688 -18.77 -22.05 -21.60
CA CYS A 688 -18.07 -21.48 -22.75
C CYS A 688 -18.98 -21.36 -23.97
N THR A 689 -19.84 -22.36 -24.21
CA THR A 689 -20.81 -22.34 -25.31
C THR A 689 -21.80 -21.18 -25.18
N ILE A 690 -22.34 -20.95 -23.98
CA ILE A 690 -23.27 -19.85 -23.69
C ILE A 690 -22.60 -18.48 -23.88
N ILE A 691 -21.38 -18.30 -23.39
CA ILE A 691 -20.63 -17.03 -23.51
C ILE A 691 -20.40 -16.65 -24.99
N VAL A 692 -20.09 -17.63 -25.85
CA VAL A 692 -19.93 -17.41 -27.30
C VAL A 692 -21.25 -16.99 -27.95
N ILE A 693 -22.35 -17.70 -27.66
CA ILE A 693 -23.68 -17.37 -28.21
C ILE A 693 -24.13 -15.97 -27.78
N ASN A 694 -23.98 -15.63 -26.49
CA ASN A 694 -24.32 -14.31 -25.96
C ASN A 694 -23.51 -13.20 -26.63
N SER A 695 -22.22 -13.41 -26.87
CA SER A 695 -21.34 -12.42 -27.52
C SER A 695 -21.77 -12.14 -28.97
N ILE A 696 -22.20 -13.17 -29.71
CA ILE A 696 -22.74 -13.04 -31.07
C ILE A 696 -24.08 -12.28 -31.04
N LEU A 697 -25.01 -12.68 -30.17
CA LEU A 697 -26.32 -12.04 -30.02
C LEU A 697 -26.20 -10.56 -29.60
N LEU A 698 -25.30 -10.24 -28.67
CA LEU A 698 -25.04 -8.86 -28.25
C LEU A 698 -24.50 -8.00 -29.39
N THR A 699 -23.50 -8.51 -30.11
CA THR A 699 -22.89 -7.80 -31.25
C THR A 699 -23.95 -7.50 -32.32
N TRP A 700 -24.78 -8.48 -32.68
CA TRP A 700 -25.86 -8.29 -33.65
C TRP A 700 -26.92 -7.31 -33.16
N THR A 701 -27.32 -7.41 -31.88
CA THR A 701 -28.28 -6.49 -31.24
C THR A 701 -27.78 -5.04 -31.27
N LEU A 702 -26.49 -4.82 -30.94
CA LEU A 702 -25.86 -3.50 -30.98
C LEU A 702 -25.73 -2.96 -32.42
N CYS A 703 -25.45 -3.81 -33.41
CA CYS A 703 -25.45 -3.42 -34.82
C CYS A 703 -26.84 -2.97 -35.31
N ILE A 704 -27.90 -3.74 -35.00
CA ILE A 704 -29.29 -3.37 -35.34
C ILE A 704 -29.69 -2.08 -34.62
N LEU A 705 -29.34 -1.93 -33.34
CA LEU A 705 -29.63 -0.74 -32.55
C LEU A 705 -28.92 0.49 -33.11
N ARG A 706 -27.65 0.39 -33.52
CA ARG A 706 -26.90 1.48 -34.20
C ARG A 706 -27.56 1.87 -35.52
N GLN A 707 -27.94 0.91 -36.36
CA GLN A 707 -28.64 1.16 -37.62
C GLN A 707 -29.98 1.87 -37.40
N LYS A 708 -30.77 1.44 -36.40
CA LYS A 708 -32.04 2.10 -36.05
C LYS A 708 -31.84 3.48 -35.43
N LEU A 709 -30.86 3.67 -34.56
CA LEU A 709 -30.55 4.98 -33.98
C LEU A 709 -30.10 5.98 -35.05
N SER A 710 -29.26 5.54 -36.00
CA SER A 710 -28.85 6.35 -37.16
C SER A 710 -30.01 6.69 -38.10
N SER A 711 -31.00 5.81 -38.21
CA SER A 711 -32.24 6.05 -38.99
C SER A 711 -33.19 7.03 -38.31
N VAL A 712 -33.24 7.06 -36.98
CA VAL A 712 -34.08 8.01 -36.23
C VAL A 712 -33.43 9.39 -36.15
N ASN A 713 -32.09 9.46 -36.04
CA ASN A 713 -31.36 10.73 -35.92
C ASN A 713 -31.38 11.60 -37.21
N ALA A 714 -32.08 11.17 -38.26
CA ALA A 714 -32.43 11.98 -39.43
C ALA A 714 -33.67 12.86 -39.19
N GLU A 715 -34.53 12.54 -38.21
CA GLU A 715 -35.67 13.36 -37.80
C GLU A 715 -35.54 13.79 -36.32
N VAL A 716 -35.47 15.11 -36.11
CA VAL A 716 -35.57 15.80 -34.81
C VAL A 716 -34.43 15.53 -33.80
N SER A 717 -33.39 16.37 -33.88
CA SER A 717 -32.43 16.52 -32.78
C SER A 717 -33.03 17.27 -31.57
N LYS A 718 -33.47 16.55 -30.53
CA LYS A 718 -33.68 17.14 -29.18
C LYS A 718 -32.91 16.38 -28.11
N LEU A 719 -31.82 17.01 -27.66
CA LEU A 719 -30.73 16.37 -26.93
C LEU A 719 -30.97 16.37 -25.41
N LYS A 720 -31.70 15.37 -24.89
CA LYS A 720 -31.68 15.08 -23.43
C LYS A 720 -31.77 13.61 -23.01
N ASP A 721 -32.03 12.65 -23.91
CA ASP A 721 -32.13 11.22 -23.55
C ASP A 721 -30.93 10.32 -23.94
N ASN A 722 -29.99 10.82 -24.76
CA ASN A 722 -28.85 10.00 -25.24
C ASN A 722 -27.97 9.46 -24.10
N ARG A 723 -27.79 10.20 -22.99
CA ARG A 723 -27.00 9.73 -21.84
C ARG A 723 -27.67 8.56 -21.11
N LEU A 724 -28.99 8.58 -20.93
CA LEU A 724 -29.71 7.49 -20.26
C LEU A 724 -29.75 6.23 -21.15
N LEU A 725 -29.95 6.40 -22.46
CA LEU A 725 -29.93 5.29 -23.42
C LEU A 725 -28.54 4.65 -23.51
N THR A 726 -27.48 5.44 -23.56
CA THR A 726 -26.08 4.94 -23.56
C THR A 726 -25.74 4.24 -22.24
N CYS A 727 -26.16 4.79 -21.10
CA CYS A 727 -25.93 4.18 -19.79
C CYS A 727 -26.65 2.82 -19.66
N LYS A 728 -27.90 2.70 -20.13
CA LYS A 728 -28.63 1.42 -20.19
C LYS A 728 -27.96 0.41 -21.12
N ALA A 729 -27.49 0.84 -22.30
CA ALA A 729 -26.74 -0.04 -23.21
C ALA A 729 -25.41 -0.51 -22.61
N PHE A 730 -24.72 0.34 -21.85
CA PHE A 730 -23.49 -0.02 -21.14
C PHE A 730 -23.74 -0.99 -19.98
N ALA A 731 -24.83 -0.80 -19.22
CA ALA A 731 -25.25 -1.77 -18.20
C ALA A 731 -25.58 -3.15 -18.80
N GLN A 732 -26.16 -3.19 -20.00
CA GLN A 732 -26.52 -4.44 -20.67
C GLN A 732 -25.30 -5.31 -21.06
N LEU A 733 -24.12 -4.72 -21.27
CA LEU A 733 -22.86 -5.44 -21.50
C LEU A 733 -22.42 -6.26 -20.28
N PHE A 734 -22.68 -5.76 -19.06
CA PHE A 734 -22.42 -6.51 -17.82
C PHE A 734 -23.48 -7.61 -17.58
N ILE A 735 -24.72 -7.38 -18.02
CA ILE A 735 -25.81 -8.38 -17.88
C ILE A 735 -25.59 -9.59 -18.79
N LEU A 736 -25.05 -9.43 -19.99
CA LEU A 736 -24.85 -10.54 -20.93
C LEU A 736 -23.63 -11.42 -20.67
N GLY A 737 -22.87 -11.14 -19.60
CA GLY A 737 -21.79 -12.00 -19.13
C GLY A 737 -20.42 -11.76 -19.77
N CYS A 738 -20.18 -10.62 -20.43
CA CYS A 738 -18.86 -10.29 -20.98
C CYS A 738 -17.75 -10.23 -19.89
N SER A 739 -18.13 -9.95 -18.63
CA SER A 739 -17.30 -10.08 -17.43
C SER A 739 -16.73 -11.49 -17.22
N TRP A 740 -17.46 -12.54 -17.62
CA TRP A 740 -17.09 -13.94 -17.37
C TRP A 740 -16.01 -14.46 -18.32
N VAL A 741 -15.76 -13.77 -19.45
CA VAL A 741 -14.62 -14.04 -20.32
C VAL A 741 -13.29 -13.90 -19.55
N LEU A 742 -13.21 -12.97 -18.59
CA LEU A 742 -12.05 -12.79 -17.72
C LEU A 742 -11.79 -13.99 -16.78
N GLY A 743 -12.82 -14.82 -16.53
CA GLY A 743 -12.68 -16.05 -15.74
C GLY A 743 -11.89 -17.14 -16.46
N ILE A 744 -11.95 -17.17 -17.80
CA ILE A 744 -11.21 -18.13 -18.63
C ILE A 744 -9.69 -17.84 -18.56
N PHE A 745 -9.31 -16.55 -18.41
CA PHE A 745 -7.91 -16.13 -18.27
C PHE A 745 -7.31 -16.32 -16.86
N GLN A 746 -7.97 -17.08 -15.97
CA GLN A 746 -7.42 -17.50 -14.68
C GLN A 746 -6.44 -18.70 -14.79
N ILE A 747 -6.10 -19.13 -16.01
CA ILE A 747 -5.15 -20.21 -16.29
C ILE A 747 -3.89 -19.61 -16.91
N GLY A 748 -2.78 -19.56 -16.15
CA GLY A 748 -1.49 -19.03 -16.61
C GLY A 748 -0.76 -18.18 -15.56
N SER A 749 0.38 -17.59 -15.93
CA SER A 749 1.22 -16.79 -15.02
C SER A 749 0.51 -15.56 -14.41
N MET A 750 -0.45 -14.99 -15.14
CA MET A 750 -1.24 -13.83 -14.69
C MET A 750 -2.51 -14.20 -13.89
N ALA A 751 -2.73 -15.49 -13.60
CA ALA A 751 -3.94 -16.02 -12.97
C ALA A 751 -4.39 -15.26 -11.71
N ARG A 752 -3.45 -14.94 -10.81
CA ARG A 752 -3.76 -14.23 -9.55
C ARG A 752 -4.37 -12.84 -9.80
N ILE A 753 -3.81 -12.08 -10.74
CA ILE A 753 -4.30 -10.73 -11.08
C ILE A 753 -5.68 -10.82 -11.76
N MET A 754 -5.84 -11.76 -12.70
CA MET A 754 -7.11 -11.99 -13.39
C MET A 754 -8.20 -12.48 -12.42
N ALA A 755 -7.86 -13.28 -11.42
CA ALA A 755 -8.80 -13.75 -10.39
C ALA A 755 -9.31 -12.60 -9.48
N TYR A 756 -8.44 -11.68 -9.06
CA TYR A 756 -8.88 -10.49 -8.31
C TYR A 756 -9.77 -9.59 -9.18
N LEU A 757 -9.36 -9.29 -10.41
CA LEU A 757 -10.12 -8.46 -11.34
C LEU A 757 -11.51 -9.05 -11.64
N PHE A 758 -11.57 -10.35 -11.92
CA PHE A 758 -12.81 -11.10 -12.12
C PHE A 758 -13.72 -11.06 -10.88
N THR A 759 -13.17 -11.27 -9.67
CA THR A 759 -13.94 -11.28 -8.43
C THR A 759 -14.54 -9.90 -8.12
N ILE A 760 -13.77 -8.82 -8.33
CA ILE A 760 -14.24 -7.45 -8.14
C ILE A 760 -15.34 -7.10 -9.17
N ILE A 761 -15.17 -7.44 -10.44
CA ILE A 761 -16.17 -7.13 -11.49
C ILE A 761 -17.47 -7.91 -11.25
N ASN A 762 -17.41 -9.20 -10.92
CA ASN A 762 -18.61 -10.02 -10.74
C ASN A 762 -19.35 -9.74 -9.43
N SER A 763 -18.65 -9.41 -8.34
CA SER A 763 -19.31 -8.96 -7.10
C SER A 763 -20.06 -7.64 -7.28
N LEU A 764 -19.50 -6.71 -8.06
CA LEU A 764 -20.17 -5.46 -8.41
C LEU A 764 -21.31 -5.61 -9.44
N GLN A 765 -21.29 -6.66 -10.27
CA GLN A 765 -22.30 -6.90 -11.32
C GLN A 765 -23.74 -6.92 -10.76
N GLY A 766 -23.97 -7.59 -9.62
CA GLY A 766 -25.28 -7.62 -8.97
C GLY A 766 -25.74 -6.24 -8.47
N ALA A 767 -24.82 -5.44 -7.92
CA ALA A 767 -25.11 -4.08 -7.46
C ALA A 767 -25.46 -3.15 -8.63
N PHE A 768 -24.74 -3.23 -9.76
CA PHE A 768 -25.07 -2.45 -10.96
C PHE A 768 -26.43 -2.82 -11.55
N ILE A 769 -26.80 -4.11 -11.58
CA ILE A 769 -28.13 -4.54 -12.03
C ILE A 769 -29.23 -3.92 -11.15
N PHE A 770 -29.08 -3.97 -9.82
CA PHE A 770 -30.03 -3.37 -8.89
C PHE A 770 -30.14 -1.85 -9.07
N ILE A 771 -29.01 -1.15 -9.19
CA ILE A 771 -29.00 0.31 -9.38
C ILE A 771 -29.70 0.71 -10.69
N ILE A 772 -29.42 0.03 -11.80
CA ILE A 772 -29.94 0.40 -13.12
C ILE A 772 -31.42 -0.01 -13.30
N HIS A 773 -31.80 -1.22 -12.91
CA HIS A 773 -33.14 -1.79 -13.19
C HIS A 773 -34.16 -1.59 -12.06
N CYS A 774 -33.71 -1.38 -10.82
CA CYS A 774 -34.58 -1.05 -9.69
C CYS A 774 -34.50 0.45 -9.36
N LEU A 775 -33.34 0.96 -8.91
CA LEU A 775 -33.25 2.33 -8.38
C LEU A 775 -33.42 3.44 -9.44
N LEU A 776 -32.90 3.25 -10.65
CA LEU A 776 -32.97 4.23 -11.76
C LEU A 776 -34.14 3.99 -12.73
N ASN A 777 -34.96 2.96 -12.49
CA ASN A 777 -36.13 2.70 -13.32
C ASN A 777 -37.32 3.57 -12.88
N ARG A 778 -37.73 4.49 -13.76
CA ARG A 778 -38.79 5.47 -13.47
C ARG A 778 -40.11 4.83 -13.03
N GLN A 779 -40.48 3.66 -13.56
CA GLN A 779 -41.69 2.94 -13.15
C GLN A 779 -41.58 2.43 -11.70
N VAL A 780 -40.43 1.85 -11.33
CA VAL A 780 -40.17 1.36 -9.98
C VAL A 780 -40.08 2.54 -9.00
N GLN A 781 -39.43 3.64 -9.39
CA GLN A 781 -39.43 4.89 -8.62
C GLN A 781 -40.84 5.45 -8.40
N GLU A 782 -41.71 5.40 -9.41
CA GLU A 782 -43.10 5.87 -9.31
C GLU A 782 -43.93 4.99 -8.37
N GLU A 783 -43.85 3.67 -8.46
CA GLU A 783 -44.56 2.77 -7.53
C GLU A 783 -44.01 2.84 -6.10
N TYR A 784 -42.68 2.93 -5.93
CA TYR A 784 -42.06 3.12 -4.61
C TYR A 784 -42.46 4.47 -3.99
N ARG A 785 -42.53 5.54 -4.81
CA ARG A 785 -43.04 6.85 -4.38
C ARG A 785 -44.52 6.82 -4.04
N ARG A 786 -45.37 6.08 -4.78
CA ARG A 786 -46.79 5.84 -4.40
C ARG A 786 -46.89 5.09 -3.08
N CYS A 787 -46.06 4.07 -2.86
CA CYS A 787 -46.05 3.31 -1.61
C CYS A 787 -45.66 4.19 -0.42
N LEU A 788 -44.68 5.09 -0.60
CA LEU A 788 -44.29 6.11 0.38
C LEU A 788 -45.41 7.13 0.65
N THR A 789 -46.02 7.75 -0.37
CA THR A 789 -47.13 8.69 -0.15
C THR A 789 -48.37 8.02 0.48
N ARG A 790 -48.60 6.73 0.20
CA ARG A 790 -49.64 5.92 0.85
C ARG A 790 -49.37 5.64 2.33
N LYS A 791 -48.12 5.77 2.81
CA LYS A 791 -47.75 5.77 4.24
C LYS A 791 -47.78 7.16 4.91
N ILE A 792 -47.85 8.25 4.14
CA ILE A 792 -47.67 9.63 4.65
C ILE A 792 -49.02 10.36 4.84
N LYS A 793 -50.14 9.84 4.35
CA LYS A 793 -51.46 10.45 4.58
C LYS A 793 -51.97 10.16 6.01
N PRO A 794 -52.20 11.17 6.87
CA PRO A 794 -52.71 10.95 8.23
C PRO A 794 -54.16 10.49 8.26
N SER A 795 -54.55 9.85 9.35
CA SER A 795 -55.94 9.47 9.65
C SER A 795 -56.69 10.58 10.39
N SER A 796 -57.75 11.11 9.79
CA SER A 796 -58.71 11.99 10.47
C SER A 796 -60.10 11.89 9.83
N GLU A 797 -61.09 11.56 10.66
CA GLU A 797 -62.55 11.69 10.43
C GLU A 797 -63.22 10.84 9.32
N SER A 798 -64.44 10.32 9.51
CA SER A 798 -65.15 9.95 10.76
C SER A 798 -66.33 9.00 10.44
N HIS A 799 -66.79 8.22 11.42
CA HIS A 799 -68.15 7.60 11.54
C HIS A 799 -68.67 6.66 10.40
N THR A 800 -69.49 5.62 10.63
CA THR A 800 -70.11 5.03 11.84
C THR A 800 -70.60 3.59 11.58
N SER A 801 -70.73 2.77 12.64
CA SER A 801 -71.45 1.47 12.72
C SER A 801 -70.92 0.24 11.96
N GLY A 802 -71.00 -0.94 12.59
CA GLY A 802 -70.71 -2.23 11.96
C GLY A 802 -70.31 -3.40 12.88
N ILE A 803 -70.92 -3.54 14.08
CA ILE A 803 -70.57 -4.65 15.00
C ILE A 803 -71.27 -5.95 14.59
N LEU A 804 -70.51 -7.01 14.34
CA LEU A 804 -70.84 -8.38 14.78
C LEU A 804 -69.63 -9.32 14.68
N LEU A 805 -69.44 -10.18 15.69
CA LEU A 805 -68.41 -11.22 15.70
C LEU A 805 -68.88 -12.49 14.97
N SER A 806 -67.93 -13.23 14.40
CA SER A 806 -68.10 -14.65 14.06
C SER A 806 -68.04 -15.53 15.32
N SER A 807 -69.05 -16.36 15.55
CA SER A 807 -69.06 -17.37 16.62
C SER A 807 -69.12 -18.81 16.08
N VAL A 808 -68.09 -19.57 16.45
CA VAL A 808 -67.84 -21.03 16.43
C VAL A 808 -69.06 -21.98 16.35
N PRO A 809 -68.96 -23.15 15.67
CA PRO A 809 -70.10 -24.06 15.41
C PRO A 809 -70.22 -25.31 16.32
N SER A 810 -71.46 -25.79 16.48
CA SER A 810 -71.90 -27.12 16.98
C SER A 810 -73.46 -27.15 16.96
N THR A 811 -74.28 -28.19 16.78
CA THR A 811 -74.22 -29.66 16.52
C THR A 811 -75.71 -30.15 16.40
N SER A 812 -76.14 -31.34 15.93
CA SER A 812 -75.61 -32.46 15.13
C SER A 812 -76.72 -33.53 14.91
N LYS A 813 -76.79 -34.18 13.72
CA LYS A 813 -77.78 -35.24 13.34
C LYS A 813 -79.24 -34.73 13.28
N THR A 814 -80.01 -34.90 12.20
CA THR A 814 -80.47 -36.16 11.57
C THR A 814 -80.91 -35.92 10.11
N ASP A 815 -80.94 -37.02 9.34
CA ASP A 815 -81.50 -37.21 7.99
C ASP A 815 -80.90 -36.40 6.82
#